data_AF-A0AAQ3J402-F1
#
_entry.id   AF-A0AAQ3J402-F1
#
_cell.length_a   1.000
_cell.length_b   1.000
_cell.length_c   1.000
_cell.angle_alpha   90.00
_cell.angle_beta   90.00
_cell.angle_gamma   90.00
#
_symmetry.space_group_name_H-M   'P 1'
#
loop_
_entity.id
_entity.type
_entity.pdbx_description
1 polymer ?
#
loop_
_entity_poly.entity_id
_entity_poly.type
_entity_poly.pdbx_seq_one_letter_code
_entity_poly.pdbx_strand_id
1 'polypeptide(L)'
;MLADLAKNIGGVVYSGQVIGIVQWLKFNGYDVPTNIAETRALIEWLAFELPEPPALGDYHELLHADESSPFHLSMADRKIITQTVHELTQGAASLLQVLAFANFNLIPAQDIRDNADKFLHNFLRRKTARALGETLHARLGWHLEANNADVRERQVNELVIAALIIDMQLRSDQPLVAGYDFYQPANSTLSAAEVRVLFEQHLVDLGLSEAHNAPLAAHLLIAGAAPELLIDQIPPGLTLDKPGWVTARQSAAVVEHAAPGSSRAMTFAQLKAFSELTPVSGELDKLYEAAAIPAVVDWAVLNGVIPYRSDKDYDKTTVIKASAYFSRYMEALAQSETGLSTAPPDRRKIALRALEQVMPAGAYLEQPAFEIKYLDSFGERSWLEGLKAAHPAGILTEFWNFLASATDNNQYAINGLLRLRLSILDLYLSGDLVEDGQLSDKFKTRDNFHPPADAFTRLAELQSPSQLFDQAFDRYYRNVREGLSSLIKMAITQMPEHDRQALTSGKMTFYTVRKEVNPLNPQQETQIQRDEANGRYGIILCCDDGDRLRAYELFTLRGVCYERPDLALKLQDTGLIHQRPTLSYTGSKYDFQDKNKASEWPLDYAAYREGSEPRQGMTSKVVVEKLWQLQLQETDVRAVPLFFSAQLDEIAQCVLDNHPVARREELYAALDVRNGLEEWRDTREIVENLAINVIVPFKQCIEDIRSGRTDRVAEGIGGCILDGLSVIGLLVGLGASAASIIAKTGSTTLKLLKVAKAVARAAVSLINPLDGLPALARKGFRLVKRGVVFAGETALDTAHTASVQLKRLIHGVESRDWLRLSHTGDVRQATWRGADALGEAIDIAVLERNQDWHALSIRTGGAWGPRLKLLDLGNFAPLKRLFGRFKPFSYTRGYLKKAIPRARTKLDNSINALSQLSSNDDIRAVLKHVFGNDSDEVAQHVSKHLSAMRKDLESISFSNVTFRPHQPGVIASLSPPAYKRWQRALRTGEKIDESAGRFLSIYPDNLDEFYKLSRYDDGSVADVLIHEMSHGGPDTLDLYYGKVYPELHQAEFDAVGLLELARDARKAHPDNLINPHHALAHRPGFVEFNQVKASLPKLVQDHPALANAESYMLAVSLLDQAQTRPAILSFNVKTIDNAVRNTAAGKFLQGPLLLNLAKPVS
;
A
#
# COMPACT_ATOMS: atom_id res chain seq x y z
N MET A 1 -1.22 12.90 31.69
CA MET A 1 -0.99 14.26 31.17
C MET A 1 0.37 14.42 30.49
N LEU A 2 1.51 14.40 31.20
CA LEU A 2 2.83 14.53 30.54
C LEU A 2 3.16 13.35 29.62
N ALA A 3 2.82 12.12 30.00
CA ALA A 3 3.00 10.94 29.15
C ALA A 3 2.11 10.95 27.88
N ASP A 4 0.89 11.48 27.99
CA ASP A 4 -0.02 11.61 26.85
C ASP A 4 0.41 12.76 25.92
N LEU A 5 0.88 13.88 26.50
CA LEU A 5 1.52 14.96 25.76
C LEU A 5 2.77 14.44 25.05
N ALA A 6 3.61 13.66 25.75
CA ALA A 6 4.80 13.01 25.18
C ALA A 6 4.42 12.19 23.96
N LYS A 7 3.39 11.34 24.05
CA LYS A 7 2.91 10.51 22.94
C LYS A 7 2.54 11.33 21.70
N ASN A 8 1.92 12.50 21.89
CA ASN A 8 1.50 13.40 20.81
C ASN A 8 2.63 14.31 20.28
N ILE A 9 3.79 14.37 20.93
CA ILE A 9 4.93 15.20 20.52
C ILE A 9 6.16 14.39 20.16
N GLY A 10 6.01 13.10 19.86
CA GLY A 10 7.12 12.24 19.44
C GLY A 10 7.78 11.42 20.55
N GLY A 11 7.06 11.18 21.65
CA GLY A 11 7.38 10.21 22.70
C GLY A 11 8.08 10.77 23.95
N VAL A 12 8.51 12.04 23.95
CA VAL A 12 9.27 12.63 25.07
C VAL A 12 8.85 14.09 25.28
N VAL A 13 8.87 14.59 26.52
CA VAL A 13 8.68 16.02 26.85
C VAL A 13 9.98 16.56 27.43
N TYR A 14 10.51 17.63 26.84
CA TYR A 14 11.72 18.32 27.33
C TYR A 14 11.36 19.72 27.85
N SER A 15 12.14 20.22 28.82
CA SER A 15 12.03 21.58 29.35
C SER A 15 12.90 22.61 28.60
N GLY A 16 13.68 22.18 27.60
CA GLY A 16 14.60 23.02 26.82
C GLY A 16 14.07 23.45 25.45
N GLN A 17 14.80 24.31 24.74
CA GLN A 17 14.44 24.83 23.40
C GLN A 17 14.84 23.94 22.21
N VAL A 18 15.42 22.76 22.47
CA VAL A 18 15.92 21.86 21.42
C VAL A 18 15.07 20.60 21.38
N ILE A 19 14.63 20.21 20.17
CA ILE A 19 13.90 18.97 19.91
C ILE A 19 14.86 17.91 19.37
N GLY A 20 14.76 16.67 19.86
CA GLY A 20 15.55 15.56 19.33
C GLY A 20 15.04 15.12 17.95
N ILE A 21 15.92 14.65 17.06
CA ILE A 21 15.52 14.27 15.69
C ILE A 21 14.47 13.16 15.67
N VAL A 22 14.58 12.15 16.53
CA VAL A 22 13.59 11.07 16.68
C VAL A 22 12.23 11.62 17.10
N GLN A 23 12.24 12.60 18.01
CA GLN A 23 11.03 13.25 18.47
C GLN A 23 10.40 14.07 17.35
N TRP A 24 11.21 14.82 16.60
CA TRP A 24 10.77 15.59 15.43
C TRP A 24 10.17 14.68 14.37
N LEU A 25 10.80 13.54 14.04
CA LEU A 25 10.28 12.58 13.07
C LEU A 25 8.91 12.04 13.47
N LYS A 26 8.79 11.54 14.71
CA LYS A 26 7.53 11.01 15.23
C LYS A 26 6.44 12.08 15.35
N PHE A 27 6.79 13.30 15.75
CA PHE A 27 5.86 14.42 15.78
C PHE A 27 5.28 14.72 14.39
N ASN A 28 6.09 14.49 13.36
CA ASN A 28 5.74 14.71 11.97
C ASN A 28 5.16 13.46 11.27
N GLY A 29 4.86 12.41 12.03
CA GLY A 29 4.28 11.17 11.52
C GLY A 29 5.23 10.31 10.68
N TYR A 30 6.53 10.60 10.66
CA TYR A 30 7.51 9.80 9.93
C TYR A 30 7.87 8.54 10.73
N ASP A 31 8.05 7.44 10.01
CA ASP A 31 8.66 6.24 10.58
C ASP A 31 10.11 6.54 10.96
N VAL A 32 10.49 6.14 12.17
CA VAL A 32 11.85 6.36 12.65
C VAL A 32 12.74 5.27 12.06
N PRO A 33 13.76 5.63 11.27
CA PRO A 33 14.59 4.65 10.59
C PRO A 33 15.40 3.85 11.62
N THR A 34 15.41 2.53 11.45
CA THR A 34 16.10 1.56 12.32
C THR A 34 17.39 1.03 11.70
N ASN A 35 17.61 1.27 10.40
CA ASN A 35 18.78 0.84 9.67
C ASN A 35 19.26 1.91 8.65
N ILE A 36 20.41 1.65 8.02
CA ILE A 36 21.05 2.58 7.06
C ILE A 36 20.18 2.78 5.81
N ALA A 37 19.48 1.73 5.34
CA ALA A 37 18.65 1.82 4.14
C ALA A 37 17.41 2.71 4.38
N GLU A 38 16.73 2.53 5.51
CA GLU A 38 15.61 3.39 5.93
C GLU A 38 16.07 4.84 6.16
N THR A 39 17.25 5.04 6.76
CA THR A 39 17.83 6.38 6.92
C THR A 39 18.07 7.05 5.56
N ARG A 40 18.64 6.34 4.58
CA ARG A 40 18.88 6.86 3.24
C ARG A 40 17.57 7.20 2.53
N ALA A 41 16.58 6.30 2.59
CA ALA A 41 15.27 6.53 2.00
C ALA A 41 14.57 7.77 2.58
N LEU A 42 14.65 7.95 3.91
CA LEU A 42 14.11 9.15 4.57
C LEU A 42 14.84 10.43 4.14
N ILE A 43 16.17 10.39 3.98
CA ILE A 43 16.94 11.54 3.48
C ILE A 43 16.55 11.86 2.04
N GLU A 44 16.46 10.86 1.17
CA GLU A 44 16.02 11.02 -0.22
C GLU A 44 14.62 11.65 -0.29
N TRP A 45 13.69 11.18 0.55
CA TRP A 45 12.36 11.77 0.68
C TRP A 45 12.41 13.24 1.11
N LEU A 46 13.10 13.55 2.21
CA LEU A 46 13.16 14.91 2.76
C LEU A 46 13.93 15.89 1.87
N ALA A 47 14.83 15.40 1.01
CA ALA A 47 15.58 16.20 0.06
C ALA A 47 14.87 16.35 -1.30
N PHE A 48 13.80 15.58 -1.57
CA PHE A 48 13.07 15.66 -2.82
C PHE A 48 12.18 16.91 -2.87
N GLU A 49 12.24 17.64 -3.98
CA GLU A 49 11.43 18.85 -4.17
C GLU A 49 10.43 18.64 -5.31
N LEU A 50 9.14 18.85 -5.01
CA LEU A 50 8.07 18.92 -5.99
C LEU A 50 7.97 20.34 -6.57
N PRO A 51 7.59 20.48 -7.85
CA PRO A 51 7.28 21.78 -8.43
C PRO A 51 6.18 22.49 -7.63
N GLU A 52 6.31 23.81 -7.46
CA GLU A 52 5.26 24.63 -6.85
C GLU A 52 3.94 24.46 -7.63
N PRO A 53 2.80 24.28 -6.92
CA PRO A 53 1.50 24.25 -7.56
C PRO A 53 1.26 25.51 -8.37
N PRO A 54 0.70 25.41 -9.58
CA PRO A 54 0.25 26.58 -10.32
C PRO A 54 -0.84 27.31 -9.52
N ALA A 55 -0.96 28.64 -9.69
CA ALA A 55 -1.82 29.49 -8.87
C ALA A 55 -3.32 29.09 -8.82
N LEU A 56 -3.80 28.34 -9.82
CA LEU A 56 -5.18 27.86 -9.95
C LEU A 56 -5.30 26.33 -9.78
N GLY A 57 -4.20 25.67 -9.41
CA GLY A 57 -4.12 24.25 -9.05
C GLY A 57 -4.95 23.31 -9.93
N ASP A 58 -5.98 22.70 -9.32
CA ASP A 58 -6.96 21.84 -9.99
C ASP A 58 -8.13 22.66 -10.55
N TYR A 59 -8.17 22.82 -11.88
CA TYR A 59 -9.19 23.57 -12.60
C TYR A 59 -10.64 23.08 -12.38
N HIS A 60 -10.82 21.84 -11.91
CA HIS A 60 -12.13 21.22 -11.79
C HIS A 60 -12.66 21.20 -10.36
N GLU A 61 -11.92 21.72 -9.39
CA GLU A 61 -12.28 21.66 -7.96
C GLU A 61 -13.71 22.17 -7.71
N LEU A 62 -14.03 23.36 -8.23
CA LEU A 62 -15.34 23.98 -8.04
C LEU A 62 -16.47 23.19 -8.71
N LEU A 63 -16.17 22.53 -9.83
CA LEU A 63 -17.12 21.74 -10.60
C LEU A 63 -17.42 20.39 -9.94
N HIS A 64 -16.49 19.90 -9.13
CA HIS A 64 -16.59 18.63 -8.43
C HIS A 64 -16.90 18.79 -6.95
N ALA A 65 -17.17 20.00 -6.44
CA ALA A 65 -17.61 20.22 -5.08
C ALA A 65 -18.89 19.40 -4.79
N ASP A 66 -18.85 18.58 -3.74
CA ASP A 66 -19.99 17.75 -3.29
C ASP A 66 -21.11 18.62 -2.74
N GLU A 67 -22.35 18.12 -2.72
CA GLU A 67 -23.51 18.83 -2.16
C GLU A 67 -23.29 19.29 -0.71
N SER A 68 -22.47 18.55 0.05
CA SER A 68 -22.04 18.90 1.41
C SER A 68 -20.92 19.95 1.47
N SER A 69 -20.48 20.54 0.35
CA SER A 69 -19.47 21.60 0.33
C SER A 69 -20.12 22.98 0.27
N PRO A 70 -19.62 23.99 1.01
CA PRO A 70 -20.09 25.37 0.89
C PRO A 70 -19.80 25.99 -0.49
N PHE A 71 -18.92 25.38 -1.29
CA PHE A 71 -18.57 25.83 -2.64
C PHE A 71 -19.30 25.06 -3.75
N HIS A 72 -20.28 24.22 -3.39
CA HIS A 72 -21.06 23.46 -4.37
C HIS A 72 -21.80 24.37 -5.36
N LEU A 73 -21.51 24.22 -6.65
CA LEU A 73 -22.28 24.84 -7.72
C LEU A 73 -23.53 24.01 -8.01
N SER A 74 -24.65 24.42 -7.42
CA SER A 74 -25.96 23.80 -7.64
C SER A 74 -26.40 23.91 -9.10
N MET A 75 -27.46 23.17 -9.48
CA MET A 75 -28.07 23.31 -10.80
C MET A 75 -28.52 24.74 -11.10
N ALA A 76 -28.97 25.48 -10.07
CA ALA A 76 -29.35 26.88 -10.20
C ALA A 76 -28.12 27.78 -10.45
N ASP A 77 -27.03 27.57 -9.71
CA ASP A 77 -25.77 28.31 -9.88
C ASP A 77 -25.18 28.08 -11.27
N ARG A 78 -25.15 26.82 -11.73
CA ARG A 78 -24.70 26.46 -13.08
C ARG A 78 -25.54 27.14 -14.15
N LYS A 79 -26.86 27.25 -13.96
CA LYS A 79 -27.75 27.98 -14.88
C LYS A 79 -27.43 29.48 -14.91
N ILE A 80 -27.13 30.09 -13.77
CA ILE A 80 -26.68 31.50 -13.70
C ILE A 80 -25.37 31.69 -14.47
N ILE A 81 -24.40 30.80 -14.27
CA ILE A 81 -23.12 30.81 -15.01
C ILE A 81 -23.40 30.70 -16.51
N THR A 82 -24.18 29.69 -16.92
CA THR A 82 -24.58 29.45 -18.31
C THR A 82 -25.19 30.68 -18.96
N GLN A 83 -26.18 31.30 -18.31
CA GLN A 83 -26.88 32.46 -18.85
C GLN A 83 -25.93 33.66 -18.99
N THR A 84 -25.05 33.87 -18.01
CA THR A 84 -24.08 34.97 -18.04
C THR A 84 -23.05 34.78 -19.17
N VAL A 85 -22.61 33.53 -19.40
CA VAL A 85 -21.75 33.19 -20.53
C VAL A 85 -22.48 33.38 -21.87
N HIS A 86 -23.75 32.96 -21.96
CA HIS A 86 -24.55 33.15 -23.17
C HIS A 86 -24.74 34.63 -23.51
N GLU A 87 -24.99 35.49 -22.52
CA GLU A 87 -25.10 36.94 -22.73
C GLU A 87 -23.78 37.57 -23.23
N LEU A 88 -22.64 37.12 -22.72
CA LEU A 88 -21.32 37.60 -23.14
C LEU A 88 -20.96 37.14 -24.56
N THR A 89 -21.28 35.88 -24.89
CA THR A 89 -20.92 35.25 -26.17
C THR A 89 -21.97 35.48 -27.26
N GLN A 90 -23.18 35.92 -26.88
CA GLN A 90 -24.38 35.93 -27.73
C GLN A 90 -24.72 34.58 -28.36
N GLY A 91 -24.16 33.48 -27.82
CA GLY A 91 -24.23 32.15 -28.42
C GLY A 91 -23.48 32.00 -29.76
N ALA A 92 -22.73 33.01 -30.21
CA ALA A 92 -22.09 33.04 -31.52
C ALA A 92 -20.69 32.41 -31.55
N ALA A 93 -20.08 32.21 -30.37
CA ALA A 93 -18.71 31.71 -30.19
C ALA A 93 -18.58 30.92 -28.87
N SER A 94 -17.53 30.12 -28.72
CA SER A 94 -17.16 29.57 -27.39
C SER A 94 -16.68 30.68 -26.45
N LEU A 95 -16.87 30.49 -25.14
CA LEU A 95 -16.32 31.43 -24.15
C LEU A 95 -14.79 31.50 -24.26
N LEU A 96 -14.16 30.36 -24.53
CA LEU A 96 -12.72 30.28 -24.73
C LEU A 96 -12.27 31.16 -25.91
N GLN A 97 -12.99 31.15 -27.03
CA GLN A 97 -12.73 32.01 -28.18
C GLN A 97 -12.90 33.50 -27.84
N VAL A 98 -13.95 33.86 -27.09
CA VAL A 98 -14.17 35.26 -26.67
C VAL A 98 -13.06 35.77 -25.73
N LEU A 99 -12.54 34.89 -24.86
CA LEU A 99 -11.45 35.20 -23.95
C LEU A 99 -10.05 35.10 -24.59
N ALA A 100 -9.93 34.49 -25.78
CA ALA A 100 -8.67 34.43 -26.51
C ALA A 100 -8.23 35.82 -27.04
N PHE A 101 -6.92 36.09 -27.02
CA PHE A 101 -6.39 37.34 -27.57
C PHE A 101 -6.35 37.33 -29.10
N ALA A 102 -6.21 38.51 -29.70
CA ALA A 102 -6.17 38.65 -31.16
C ALA A 102 -5.01 37.85 -31.77
N ASN A 103 -5.27 37.14 -32.88
CA ASN A 103 -4.31 36.30 -33.58
C ASN A 103 -3.87 35.02 -32.84
N PHE A 104 -4.57 34.60 -31.77
CA PHE A 104 -4.30 33.31 -31.11
C PHE A 104 -4.40 32.12 -32.08
N ASN A 105 -5.27 32.22 -33.08
CA ASN A 105 -5.43 31.26 -34.17
C ASN A 105 -4.20 31.10 -35.09
N LEU A 106 -3.20 31.98 -35.00
CA LEU A 106 -1.94 31.88 -35.76
C LEU A 106 -0.85 31.07 -35.02
N ILE A 107 -1.08 30.72 -33.75
CA ILE A 107 -0.10 29.99 -32.94
C ILE A 107 -0.19 28.49 -33.28
N PRO A 108 0.94 27.81 -33.58
CA PRO A 108 0.95 26.38 -33.80
C PRO A 108 0.39 25.58 -32.61
N ALA A 109 -0.36 24.51 -32.89
CA ALA A 109 -0.97 23.69 -31.85
C ALA A 109 0.04 23.14 -30.83
N GLN A 110 1.25 22.79 -31.27
CA GLN A 110 2.31 22.31 -30.38
C GLN A 110 2.75 23.40 -29.39
N ASP A 111 2.95 24.63 -29.86
CA ASP A 111 3.33 25.75 -28.99
C ASP A 111 2.23 26.05 -27.94
N ILE A 112 0.96 25.87 -28.31
CA ILE A 112 -0.19 25.97 -27.40
C ILE A 112 -0.11 24.89 -26.32
N ARG A 113 0.14 23.63 -26.68
CA ARG A 113 0.27 22.51 -25.73
C ARG A 113 1.40 22.73 -24.74
N ASP A 114 2.56 23.16 -25.23
CA ASP A 114 3.77 23.33 -24.41
C ASP A 114 3.68 24.53 -23.45
N ASN A 115 2.76 25.47 -23.72
CA ASN A 115 2.59 26.70 -22.93
C ASN A 115 1.16 26.93 -22.45
N ALA A 116 0.33 25.88 -22.34
CA ALA A 116 -1.10 25.99 -22.07
C ALA A 116 -1.43 26.75 -20.77
N ASP A 117 -0.75 26.44 -19.65
CA ASP A 117 -0.93 27.17 -18.38
C ASP A 117 -0.60 28.67 -18.52
N LYS A 118 0.43 29.03 -19.29
CA LYS A 118 0.79 30.44 -19.54
C LYS A 118 -0.28 31.15 -20.37
N PHE A 119 -0.83 30.48 -21.39
CA PHE A 119 -1.91 31.04 -22.19
C PHE A 119 -3.18 31.24 -21.37
N LEU A 120 -3.57 30.25 -20.56
CA LEU A 120 -4.71 30.37 -19.63
C LEU A 120 -4.53 31.54 -18.66
N HIS A 121 -3.36 31.65 -18.03
CA HIS A 121 -3.06 32.76 -17.11
C HIS A 121 -3.19 34.13 -17.81
N ASN A 122 -2.70 34.25 -19.05
CA ASN A 122 -2.81 35.48 -19.82
C ASN A 122 -4.26 35.79 -20.21
N PHE A 123 -5.08 34.79 -20.53
CA PHE A 123 -6.51 34.97 -20.85
C PHE A 123 -7.27 35.49 -19.64
N LEU A 124 -7.01 34.92 -18.46
CA LEU A 124 -7.67 35.29 -17.20
C LEU A 124 -7.33 36.72 -16.74
N ARG A 125 -6.16 37.24 -17.10
CA ARG A 125 -5.77 38.63 -16.82
C ARG A 125 -6.46 39.69 -17.67
N ARG A 126 -7.15 39.30 -18.75
CA ARG A 126 -7.83 40.25 -19.64
C ARG A 126 -9.00 40.91 -18.94
N LYS A 127 -9.30 42.17 -19.32
CA LYS A 127 -10.43 42.94 -18.80
C LYS A 127 -11.77 42.19 -18.94
N THR A 128 -11.97 41.50 -20.06
CA THR A 128 -13.19 40.71 -20.32
C THR A 128 -13.33 39.54 -19.34
N ALA A 129 -12.26 38.79 -19.08
CA ALA A 129 -12.27 37.68 -18.12
C ALA A 129 -12.53 38.18 -16.70
N ARG A 130 -11.85 39.26 -16.28
CA ARG A 130 -12.05 39.87 -14.96
C ARG A 130 -13.49 40.36 -14.77
N ALA A 131 -14.03 41.08 -15.75
CA ALA A 131 -15.40 41.57 -15.71
C ALA A 131 -16.42 40.42 -15.66
N LEU A 132 -16.18 39.33 -16.39
CA LEU A 132 -17.00 38.12 -16.31
C LEU A 132 -16.99 37.54 -14.90
N GLY A 133 -15.80 37.30 -14.33
CA GLY A 133 -15.69 36.71 -12.99
C GLY A 133 -16.33 37.59 -11.91
N GLU A 134 -16.18 38.91 -11.96
CA GLU A 134 -16.86 39.84 -11.05
C GLU A 134 -18.39 39.80 -11.22
N THR A 135 -18.87 39.74 -12.46
CA THR A 135 -20.30 39.61 -12.77
C THR A 135 -20.87 38.29 -12.25
N LEU A 136 -20.13 37.19 -12.38
CA LEU A 136 -20.52 35.88 -11.86
C LEU A 136 -20.64 35.90 -10.33
N HIS A 137 -19.66 36.44 -9.62
CA HIS A 137 -19.76 36.57 -8.15
C HIS A 137 -21.00 37.38 -7.74
N ALA A 138 -21.26 38.51 -8.43
CA ALA A 138 -22.41 39.35 -8.14
C ALA A 138 -23.75 38.63 -8.38
N ARG A 139 -23.89 37.91 -9.50
CA ARG A 139 -25.13 37.18 -9.84
C ARG A 139 -25.36 35.94 -8.98
N LEU A 140 -24.29 35.25 -8.58
CA LEU A 140 -24.35 34.10 -7.67
C LEU A 140 -24.57 34.52 -6.20
N GLY A 141 -24.38 35.81 -5.87
CA GLY A 141 -24.38 36.27 -4.48
C GLY A 141 -23.20 35.71 -3.67
N TRP A 142 -22.09 35.41 -4.33
CA TRP A 142 -20.87 34.91 -3.70
C TRP A 142 -20.01 36.08 -3.23
N HIS A 143 -19.43 35.94 -2.04
CA HIS A 143 -18.49 36.92 -1.53
C HIS A 143 -17.22 36.94 -2.37
N LEU A 144 -16.75 38.14 -2.67
CA LEU A 144 -15.49 38.41 -3.36
C LEU A 144 -14.65 39.31 -2.45
N GLU A 145 -13.46 38.86 -2.10
CA GLU A 145 -12.59 39.56 -1.15
C GLU A 145 -12.24 40.96 -1.69
N ALA A 146 -12.35 41.96 -0.82
CA ALA A 146 -12.13 43.37 -1.16
C ALA A 146 -10.80 43.89 -0.60
N ASN A 147 -10.34 43.32 0.52
CA ASN A 147 -9.20 43.84 1.27
C ASN A 147 -7.86 43.27 0.80
N ASN A 148 -7.86 42.25 -0.07
CA ASN A 148 -6.66 41.63 -0.60
C ASN A 148 -6.81 41.39 -2.11
N ALA A 149 -6.06 42.16 -2.91
CA ALA A 149 -6.13 42.12 -4.37
C ALA A 149 -5.67 40.78 -4.96
N ASP A 150 -4.69 40.11 -4.36
CA ASP A 150 -4.17 38.82 -4.83
C ASP A 150 -5.16 37.68 -4.56
N VAL A 151 -5.86 37.73 -3.41
CA VAL A 151 -6.96 36.81 -3.08
C VAL A 151 -8.13 37.03 -4.04
N ARG A 152 -8.51 38.29 -4.27
CA ARG A 152 -9.56 38.68 -5.21
C ARG A 152 -9.29 38.16 -6.62
N GLU A 153 -8.07 38.35 -7.14
CA GLU A 153 -7.70 37.88 -8.49
C GLU A 153 -7.82 36.36 -8.59
N ARG A 154 -7.36 35.61 -7.59
CA ARG A 154 -7.52 34.14 -7.55
C ARG A 154 -8.98 33.70 -7.54
N GLN A 155 -9.83 34.34 -6.73
CA GLN A 155 -11.27 34.05 -6.66
C GLN A 155 -11.98 34.29 -8.01
N VAL A 156 -11.68 35.42 -8.67
CA VAL A 156 -12.17 35.74 -10.02
C VAL A 156 -11.74 34.67 -11.01
N ASN A 157 -10.46 34.32 -11.03
CA ASN A 157 -9.91 33.35 -11.96
C ASN A 157 -10.53 31.95 -11.81
N GLU A 158 -10.72 31.46 -10.57
CA GLU A 158 -11.37 30.18 -10.28
C GLU A 158 -12.78 30.09 -10.87
N LEU A 159 -13.61 31.13 -10.67
CA LEU A 159 -14.96 31.14 -11.23
C LEU A 159 -14.99 31.26 -12.75
N VAL A 160 -14.02 31.96 -13.37
CA VAL A 160 -13.91 32.04 -14.84
C VAL A 160 -13.47 30.70 -15.42
N ILE A 161 -12.55 29.97 -14.79
CA ILE A 161 -12.18 28.60 -15.20
C ILE A 161 -13.38 27.67 -15.12
N ALA A 162 -14.13 27.72 -14.02
CA ALA A 162 -15.36 26.93 -13.90
C ALA A 162 -16.35 27.27 -15.02
N ALA A 163 -16.51 28.55 -15.36
CA ALA A 163 -17.37 28.98 -16.46
C ALA A 163 -16.87 28.49 -17.84
N LEU A 164 -15.56 28.46 -18.09
CA LEU A 164 -14.98 27.90 -19.32
C LEU A 164 -15.33 26.42 -19.49
N ILE A 165 -15.20 25.63 -18.42
CA ILE A 165 -15.50 24.19 -18.47
C ILE A 165 -17.01 23.96 -18.55
N ILE A 166 -17.82 24.75 -17.85
CA ILE A 166 -19.29 24.68 -17.93
C ILE A 166 -19.79 25.01 -19.35
N ASP A 167 -19.25 26.05 -20.01
CA ASP A 167 -19.60 26.39 -21.41
C ASP A 167 -19.36 25.22 -22.36
N MET A 168 -18.24 24.50 -22.20
CA MET A 168 -17.95 23.29 -22.99
C MET A 168 -18.91 22.14 -22.67
N GLN A 169 -19.28 21.95 -21.40
CA GLN A 169 -20.21 20.90 -20.97
C GLN A 169 -21.63 21.14 -21.50
N LEU A 170 -22.11 22.39 -21.51
CA LEU A 170 -23.48 22.72 -21.96
C LEU A 170 -23.73 22.47 -23.44
N ARG A 171 -22.66 22.43 -24.24
CA ARG A 171 -22.73 22.16 -25.68
C ARG A 171 -22.86 20.67 -25.98
N SER A 172 -22.89 19.82 -24.95
CA SER A 172 -23.06 18.37 -25.05
C SER A 172 -24.01 17.83 -23.98
N ASP A 173 -24.81 16.82 -24.32
CA ASP A 173 -25.59 16.05 -23.32
C ASP A 173 -24.70 15.03 -22.57
N GLN A 174 -23.41 14.96 -22.90
CA GLN A 174 -22.46 14.00 -22.32
C GLN A 174 -21.73 14.55 -21.09
N PRO A 175 -21.36 13.69 -20.11
CA PRO A 175 -20.71 14.10 -18.87
C PRO A 175 -19.28 14.66 -19.07
N LEU A 176 -18.61 15.02 -17.97
CA LEU A 176 -17.23 15.53 -17.92
C LEU A 176 -16.32 14.82 -18.93
N VAL A 177 -15.45 15.57 -19.61
CA VAL A 177 -14.62 15.17 -20.78
C VAL A 177 -15.40 14.76 -22.04
N ALA A 178 -16.63 15.24 -22.20
CA ALA A 178 -17.44 15.07 -23.41
C ALA A 178 -17.61 13.59 -23.82
N GLY A 179 -17.74 12.72 -22.81
CA GLY A 179 -17.87 11.26 -22.95
C GLY A 179 -16.65 10.54 -23.54
N TYR A 180 -15.50 11.21 -23.68
CA TYR A 180 -14.26 10.57 -24.13
C TYR A 180 -13.59 9.85 -22.95
N ASP A 181 -13.41 8.54 -23.06
CA ASP A 181 -12.66 7.77 -22.08
C ASP A 181 -11.22 7.58 -22.53
N PHE A 182 -10.27 8.23 -21.83
CA PHE A 182 -8.84 8.13 -22.14
C PHE A 182 -8.31 6.69 -22.09
N TYR A 183 -8.95 5.81 -21.32
CA TYR A 183 -8.54 4.42 -21.10
C TYR A 183 -9.45 3.40 -21.79
N GLN A 184 -10.10 3.80 -22.89
CA GLN A 184 -10.81 2.87 -23.77
C GLN A 184 -9.83 1.95 -24.52
N PRO A 185 -10.22 0.72 -24.89
CA PRO A 185 -9.34 -0.25 -25.55
C PRO A 185 -8.68 0.26 -26.85
N ALA A 186 -9.35 1.14 -27.58
CA ALA A 186 -8.83 1.76 -28.81
C ALA A 186 -7.56 2.59 -28.57
N ASN A 187 -7.31 3.04 -27.33
CA ASN A 187 -6.15 3.84 -26.97
C ASN A 187 -4.97 3.00 -26.41
N SER A 188 -5.11 1.67 -26.33
CA SER A 188 -4.13 0.77 -25.69
C SER A 188 -2.71 0.93 -26.19
N THR A 189 -2.53 0.91 -27.52
CA THR A 189 -1.21 0.99 -28.17
C THR A 189 -0.76 2.42 -28.49
N LEU A 190 -1.50 3.43 -28.02
CA LEU A 190 -1.17 4.83 -28.26
C LEU A 190 -0.33 5.41 -27.13
N SER A 191 0.50 6.40 -27.47
CA SER A 191 1.20 7.24 -26.52
C SER A 191 0.27 8.33 -25.95
N ALA A 192 0.67 8.92 -24.82
CA ALA A 192 -0.07 10.03 -24.21
C ALA A 192 -0.28 11.22 -25.17
N ALA A 193 0.73 11.52 -25.99
CA ALA A 193 0.67 12.60 -26.97
C ALA A 193 -0.38 12.32 -28.07
N GLU A 194 -0.44 11.09 -28.58
CA GLU A 194 -1.44 10.70 -29.58
C GLU A 194 -2.86 10.74 -29.00
N VAL A 195 -3.05 10.27 -27.76
CA VAL A 195 -4.35 10.33 -27.08
C VAL A 195 -4.81 11.78 -26.88
N ARG A 196 -3.90 12.72 -26.58
CA ARG A 196 -4.22 14.16 -26.52
C ARG A 196 -4.73 14.68 -27.85
N VAL A 197 -4.05 14.36 -28.96
CA VAL A 197 -4.44 14.80 -30.30
C VAL A 197 -5.81 14.22 -30.68
N LEU A 198 -6.07 12.94 -30.37
CA LEU A 198 -7.39 12.34 -30.60
C LEU A 198 -8.49 13.01 -29.78
N PHE A 199 -8.20 13.36 -28.53
CA PHE A 199 -9.16 14.08 -27.71
C PHE A 199 -9.40 15.51 -28.21
N GLU A 200 -8.37 16.22 -28.67
CA GLU A 200 -8.52 17.52 -29.32
C GLU A 200 -9.44 17.43 -30.55
N GLN A 201 -9.23 16.43 -31.40
CA GLN A 201 -10.09 16.19 -32.56
C GLN A 201 -11.53 15.87 -32.14
N HIS A 202 -11.72 15.04 -31.11
CA HIS A 202 -13.04 14.71 -30.56
C HIS A 202 -13.80 15.96 -30.10
N LEU A 203 -13.13 16.92 -29.44
CA LEU A 203 -13.75 18.18 -29.03
C LEU A 203 -14.18 19.05 -30.23
N VAL A 204 -13.43 19.03 -31.33
CA VAL A 204 -13.76 19.74 -32.57
C VAL A 204 -14.94 19.08 -33.28
N ASP A 205 -14.92 17.75 -33.40
CA ASP A 205 -15.96 16.98 -34.08
C ASP A 205 -17.32 17.11 -33.39
N LEU A 206 -17.33 17.23 -32.05
CA LEU A 206 -18.53 17.51 -31.27
C LEU A 206 -18.94 19.00 -31.27
N GLY A 207 -18.16 19.88 -31.90
CA GLY A 207 -18.44 21.33 -31.93
C GLY A 207 -18.28 22.03 -30.58
N LEU A 208 -17.54 21.44 -29.65
CA LEU A 208 -17.33 21.99 -28.29
C LEU A 208 -16.21 23.04 -28.26
N SER A 209 -15.29 22.99 -29.22
CA SER A 209 -14.19 23.95 -29.37
C SER A 209 -13.81 24.13 -30.84
N GLU A 210 -13.37 25.33 -31.20
CA GLU A 210 -12.81 25.58 -32.53
C GLU A 210 -11.42 24.92 -32.65
N ALA A 211 -11.04 24.49 -33.86
CA ALA A 211 -9.79 23.73 -34.08
C ALA A 211 -8.51 24.39 -33.52
N HIS A 212 -8.42 25.72 -33.55
CA HIS A 212 -7.29 26.46 -33.01
C HIS A 212 -7.32 26.62 -31.47
N ASN A 213 -8.49 26.47 -30.84
CA ASN A 213 -8.66 26.49 -29.39
C ASN A 213 -8.66 25.09 -28.77
N ALA A 214 -8.80 24.04 -29.57
CA ALA A 214 -8.89 22.65 -29.14
C ALA A 214 -7.74 22.20 -28.21
N PRO A 215 -6.45 22.55 -28.45
CA PRO A 215 -5.38 22.16 -27.54
C PRO A 215 -5.52 22.73 -26.12
N LEU A 216 -6.03 23.97 -26.01
CA LEU A 216 -6.23 24.64 -24.73
C LEU A 216 -7.48 24.12 -24.01
N ALA A 217 -8.55 23.83 -24.76
CA ALA A 217 -9.75 23.17 -24.25
C ALA A 217 -9.43 21.75 -23.73
N ALA A 218 -8.65 20.99 -24.50
CA ALA A 218 -8.16 19.67 -24.08
C ALA A 218 -7.31 19.75 -22.83
N HIS A 219 -6.38 20.72 -22.74
CA HIS A 219 -5.57 20.93 -21.53
C HIS A 219 -6.43 21.18 -20.29
N LEU A 220 -7.42 22.06 -20.39
CA LEU A 220 -8.34 22.37 -19.30
C LEU A 220 -9.04 21.10 -18.79
N LEU A 221 -9.59 20.28 -19.69
CA LEU A 221 -10.36 19.08 -19.38
C LEU A 221 -9.49 17.90 -18.89
N ILE A 222 -8.34 17.67 -19.52
CA ILE A 222 -7.41 16.60 -19.14
C ILE A 222 -6.84 16.87 -17.74
N ALA A 223 -6.57 18.13 -17.38
CA ALA A 223 -5.96 18.47 -16.09
C ALA A 223 -6.76 17.99 -14.86
N GLY A 224 -8.08 17.81 -14.98
CA GLY A 224 -8.90 17.23 -13.90
C GLY A 224 -9.18 15.74 -14.03
N ALA A 225 -9.18 15.20 -15.26
CA ALA A 225 -9.62 13.84 -15.54
C ALA A 225 -8.48 12.83 -15.66
N ALA A 226 -7.36 13.23 -16.28
CA ALA A 226 -6.18 12.39 -16.51
C ALA A 226 -4.90 13.26 -16.58
N PRO A 227 -4.54 13.98 -15.50
CA PRO A 227 -3.39 14.89 -15.49
C PRO A 227 -2.05 14.23 -15.85
N GLU A 228 -1.93 12.90 -15.70
CA GLU A 228 -0.83 12.07 -16.16
C GLU A 228 -0.55 12.19 -17.67
N LEU A 229 -1.57 12.53 -18.48
CA LEU A 229 -1.41 12.77 -19.92
C LEU A 229 -0.74 14.12 -20.22
N LEU A 230 -0.71 15.05 -19.26
CA LEU A 230 -0.11 16.39 -19.42
C LEU A 230 1.33 16.47 -18.95
N ILE A 231 1.91 15.37 -18.47
CA ILE A 231 3.31 15.31 -18.05
C ILE A 231 4.21 15.58 -19.25
N ASP A 232 5.21 16.43 -19.06
CA ASP A 232 6.11 16.83 -20.13
C ASP A 232 7.13 15.72 -20.44
N GLN A 233 7.60 15.64 -21.68
CA GLN A 233 8.67 14.74 -22.12
C GLN A 233 8.43 13.24 -21.84
N ILE A 234 7.18 12.76 -21.95
CA ILE A 234 6.89 11.32 -21.90
C ILE A 234 7.55 10.64 -23.12
N PRO A 235 8.32 9.55 -22.93
CA PRO A 235 8.90 8.81 -24.04
C PRO A 235 7.81 8.30 -25.00
N PRO A 236 7.94 8.48 -26.33
CA PRO A 236 6.92 8.02 -27.28
C PRO A 236 6.74 6.50 -27.27
N GLY A 237 7.78 5.76 -26.85
CA GLY A 237 7.70 4.32 -26.65
C GLY A 237 6.94 3.88 -25.40
N LEU A 238 6.43 4.79 -24.55
CA LEU A 238 5.61 4.47 -23.39
C LEU A 238 4.12 4.62 -23.75
N THR A 239 3.55 3.55 -24.29
CA THR A 239 2.12 3.41 -24.61
C THR A 239 1.31 3.09 -23.35
N LEU A 240 0.00 3.38 -23.39
CA LEU A 240 -0.89 3.28 -22.22
C LEU A 240 -1.05 1.84 -21.69
N ASP A 241 -0.89 0.83 -22.53
CA ASP A 241 -0.93 -0.60 -22.18
C ASP A 241 0.30 -1.11 -21.39
N LYS A 242 1.37 -0.31 -21.30
CA LYS A 242 2.62 -0.73 -20.65
C LYS A 242 2.57 -0.59 -19.13
N PRO A 243 3.23 -1.48 -18.37
CA PRO A 243 3.29 -1.38 -16.92
C PRO A 243 3.88 -0.06 -16.40
N GLY A 244 4.84 0.54 -17.12
CA GLY A 244 5.40 1.86 -16.75
C GLY A 244 4.34 2.97 -16.68
N TRP A 245 3.27 2.85 -17.48
CA TRP A 245 2.15 3.79 -17.45
C TRP A 245 1.37 3.72 -16.12
N VAL A 246 1.27 2.53 -15.51
CA VAL A 246 0.64 2.35 -14.19
C VAL A 246 1.36 3.17 -13.12
N THR A 247 2.70 3.13 -13.11
CA THR A 247 3.52 3.93 -12.17
C THR A 247 3.37 5.42 -12.43
N ALA A 248 3.39 5.84 -13.70
CA ALA A 248 3.24 7.25 -14.06
C ALA A 248 1.90 7.80 -13.57
N ARG A 249 0.81 7.06 -13.81
CA ARG A 249 -0.53 7.42 -13.35
C ARG A 249 -0.68 7.41 -11.83
N GLN A 250 -0.20 6.37 -11.15
CA GLN A 250 -0.21 6.30 -9.68
C GLN A 250 0.53 7.50 -9.09
N SER A 251 1.72 7.79 -9.61
CA SER A 251 2.58 8.87 -9.11
C SER A 251 1.96 10.23 -9.37
N ALA A 252 1.40 10.45 -10.56
CA ALA A 252 0.65 11.67 -10.88
C ALA A 252 -0.54 11.84 -9.92
N ALA A 253 -1.31 10.79 -9.64
CA ALA A 253 -2.42 10.85 -8.69
C ALA A 253 -1.97 11.18 -7.26
N VAL A 254 -0.82 10.68 -6.81
CA VAL A 254 -0.23 11.03 -5.50
C VAL A 254 0.26 12.48 -5.48
N VAL A 255 0.94 12.94 -6.53
CA VAL A 255 1.38 14.35 -6.65
C VAL A 255 0.17 15.28 -6.65
N GLU A 256 -0.86 14.97 -7.43
CA GLU A 256 -2.11 15.73 -7.51
C GLU A 256 -2.91 15.74 -6.19
N HIS A 257 -2.66 14.78 -5.29
CA HIS A 257 -3.20 14.83 -3.94
C HIS A 257 -2.56 15.93 -3.10
N ALA A 258 -1.24 16.00 -3.18
CA ALA A 258 -0.41 16.85 -2.34
C ALA A 258 -0.41 18.30 -2.82
N ALA A 259 -0.26 18.42 -4.13
CA ALA A 259 0.07 19.61 -4.87
C ALA A 259 -0.77 19.61 -6.16
N PRO A 260 -2.09 19.89 -6.06
CA PRO A 260 -2.96 19.83 -7.23
C PRO A 260 -2.43 20.71 -8.36
N GLY A 261 -2.28 20.13 -9.54
CA GLY A 261 -1.71 20.74 -10.73
C GLY A 261 -0.19 20.73 -10.84
N SER A 262 0.56 20.27 -9.84
CA SER A 262 2.02 20.16 -9.97
C SER A 262 2.46 19.06 -10.93
N SER A 263 1.66 18.00 -11.13
CA SER A 263 2.08 16.87 -11.99
C SER A 263 2.28 17.31 -13.45
N ARG A 264 1.43 18.20 -13.97
CA ARG A 264 1.57 18.78 -15.32
C ARG A 264 2.71 19.78 -15.47
N ALA A 265 3.33 20.20 -14.37
CA ALA A 265 4.57 21.00 -14.37
C ALA A 265 5.83 20.13 -14.28
N MET A 266 5.68 18.80 -14.15
CA MET A 266 6.79 17.85 -14.09
C MET A 266 7.13 17.31 -15.48
N THR A 267 8.42 17.05 -15.68
CA THR A 267 8.90 16.15 -16.73
C THR A 267 8.72 14.69 -16.32
N PHE A 268 8.70 13.78 -17.28
CA PHE A 268 8.68 12.34 -17.02
C PHE A 268 9.86 11.88 -16.15
N ALA A 269 11.03 12.50 -16.30
CA ALA A 269 12.21 12.21 -15.48
C ALA A 269 11.99 12.59 -14.00
N GLN A 270 11.39 13.75 -13.73
CA GLN A 270 11.06 14.17 -12.36
C GLN A 270 9.97 13.28 -11.75
N LEU A 271 8.95 12.92 -12.53
CA LEU A 271 7.90 12.01 -12.08
C LEU A 271 8.49 10.63 -11.76
N LYS A 272 9.39 10.13 -12.61
CA LYS A 272 10.11 8.88 -12.37
C LYS A 272 10.93 8.96 -11.09
N ALA A 273 11.69 10.04 -10.88
CA ALA A 273 12.45 10.23 -9.64
C ALA A 273 11.53 10.26 -8.40
N PHE A 274 10.36 10.89 -8.48
CA PHE A 274 9.35 10.86 -7.41
C PHE A 274 8.81 9.45 -7.16
N SER A 275 8.48 8.72 -8.23
CA SER A 275 7.99 7.32 -8.15
C SER A 275 9.02 6.36 -7.55
N GLU A 276 10.28 6.76 -7.57
CA GLU A 276 11.39 5.97 -7.07
C GLU A 276 11.61 6.12 -5.55
N LEU A 277 10.99 7.14 -4.94
CA LEU A 277 11.02 7.38 -3.50
C LEU A 277 10.30 6.26 -2.73
N THR A 278 10.85 5.89 -1.58
CA THR A 278 10.16 4.96 -0.67
C THR A 278 9.24 5.75 0.25
N PRO A 279 7.97 5.36 0.42
CA PRO A 279 7.10 5.97 1.41
C PRO A 279 7.72 5.92 2.81
N VAL A 280 7.60 7.02 3.55
CA VAL A 280 8.24 7.23 4.85
C VAL A 280 7.26 7.12 6.04
N SER A 281 6.05 6.62 5.77
CA SER A 281 5.01 6.36 6.77
C SER A 281 4.00 5.34 6.25
N GLY A 282 3.36 4.61 7.17
CA GLY A 282 2.28 3.67 6.84
C GLY A 282 1.04 4.36 6.24
N GLU A 283 0.78 5.63 6.58
CA GLU A 283 -0.30 6.43 6.00
C GLU A 283 -0.04 6.74 4.52
N LEU A 284 1.21 7.06 4.19
CA LEU A 284 1.61 7.34 2.83
C LEU A 284 1.62 6.05 1.98
N ASP A 285 2.07 4.92 2.52
CA ASP A 285 1.98 3.61 1.86
C ASP A 285 0.54 3.30 1.41
N LYS A 286 -0.44 3.48 2.31
CA LYS A 286 -1.87 3.29 1.99
C LYS A 286 -2.35 4.22 0.89
N LEU A 287 -1.81 5.43 0.82
CA LEU A 287 -2.16 6.38 -0.22
C LEU A 287 -1.67 5.94 -1.59
N TYR A 288 -0.41 5.49 -1.69
CA TYR A 288 0.14 4.91 -2.91
C TYR A 288 -0.66 3.66 -3.34
N GLU A 289 -1.03 2.79 -2.39
CA GLU A 289 -1.89 1.63 -2.65
C GLU A 289 -3.23 2.03 -3.27
N ALA A 290 -3.92 3.01 -2.67
CA ALA A 290 -5.20 3.50 -3.17
C ALA A 290 -5.09 4.13 -4.57
N ALA A 291 -4.03 4.90 -4.82
CA ALA A 291 -3.77 5.55 -6.10
C ALA A 291 -3.47 4.56 -7.24
N ALA A 292 -2.93 3.38 -6.92
CA ALA A 292 -2.58 2.37 -7.92
C ALA A 292 -3.77 1.52 -8.39
N ILE A 293 -4.84 1.39 -7.60
CA ILE A 293 -6.00 0.55 -7.97
C ILE A 293 -6.61 0.98 -9.32
N PRO A 294 -6.99 2.26 -9.54
CA PRO A 294 -7.56 2.67 -10.82
C PRO A 294 -6.58 2.47 -11.98
N ALA A 295 -5.29 2.73 -11.75
CA ALA A 295 -4.25 2.57 -12.76
C ALA A 295 -4.10 1.10 -13.21
N VAL A 296 -4.15 0.15 -12.27
CA VAL A 296 -4.10 -1.29 -12.56
C VAL A 296 -5.38 -1.77 -13.25
N VAL A 297 -6.54 -1.26 -12.85
CA VAL A 297 -7.82 -1.59 -13.50
C VAL A 297 -7.82 -1.11 -14.95
N ASP A 298 -7.45 0.14 -15.21
CA ASP A 298 -7.39 0.69 -16.56
C ASP A 298 -6.31 -0.02 -17.40
N TRP A 299 -5.16 -0.39 -16.82
CA TRP A 299 -4.17 -1.25 -17.49
C TRP A 299 -4.75 -2.61 -17.88
N ALA A 300 -5.54 -3.23 -17.00
CA ALA A 300 -6.18 -4.51 -17.27
C ALA A 300 -7.25 -4.41 -18.37
N VAL A 301 -7.97 -3.29 -18.45
CA VAL A 301 -8.91 -2.99 -19.54
C VAL A 301 -8.16 -2.84 -20.87
N LEU A 302 -7.11 -2.02 -20.90
CA LEU A 302 -6.32 -1.76 -22.10
C LEU A 302 -5.66 -3.03 -22.65
N ASN A 303 -5.27 -3.93 -21.75
CA ASN A 303 -4.69 -5.23 -22.10
C ASN A 303 -5.75 -6.35 -22.30
N GLY A 304 -7.04 -6.02 -22.19
CA GLY A 304 -8.12 -6.99 -22.43
C GLY A 304 -8.28 -8.08 -21.38
N VAL A 305 -7.62 -7.95 -20.23
CA VAL A 305 -7.71 -8.89 -19.09
C VAL A 305 -9.10 -8.86 -18.46
N ILE A 306 -9.71 -7.67 -18.44
CA ILE A 306 -11.09 -7.43 -17.98
C ILE A 306 -11.88 -6.69 -19.06
N PRO A 307 -13.20 -6.90 -19.16
CA PRO A 307 -14.02 -6.23 -20.17
C PRO A 307 -14.09 -4.73 -19.94
N TYR A 308 -14.16 -3.97 -21.03
CA TYR A 308 -14.41 -2.53 -20.98
C TYR A 308 -15.83 -2.23 -20.49
N ARG A 309 -15.98 -1.25 -19.61
CA ARG A 309 -17.26 -0.69 -19.18
C ARG A 309 -17.15 0.83 -19.12
N SER A 310 -18.05 1.52 -19.80
CA SER A 310 -18.01 2.99 -19.94
C SER A 310 -18.28 3.73 -18.63
N ASP A 311 -19.06 3.14 -17.72
CA ASP A 311 -19.37 3.68 -16.39
C ASP A 311 -18.29 3.39 -15.33
N LYS A 312 -17.29 2.57 -15.67
CA LYS A 312 -16.20 2.11 -14.79
C LYS A 312 -16.71 1.47 -13.49
N ASP A 313 -17.88 0.82 -13.53
CA ASP A 313 -18.58 0.23 -12.37
C ASP A 313 -18.02 -1.15 -11.95
N TYR A 314 -16.70 -1.31 -11.97
CA TYR A 314 -16.06 -2.59 -11.73
C TYR A 314 -16.32 -3.12 -10.32
N ASP A 315 -16.85 -4.34 -10.26
CA ASP A 315 -17.08 -5.05 -9.01
C ASP A 315 -15.75 -5.54 -8.37
N LYS A 316 -15.84 -5.98 -7.12
CA LYS A 316 -14.68 -6.40 -6.34
C LYS A 316 -13.91 -7.54 -7.01
N THR A 317 -14.63 -8.52 -7.57
CA THR A 317 -14.04 -9.69 -8.24
C THR A 317 -13.26 -9.29 -9.49
N THR A 318 -13.75 -8.31 -10.25
CA THR A 318 -13.04 -7.77 -11.42
C THR A 318 -11.77 -7.03 -11.00
N VAL A 319 -11.82 -6.23 -9.93
CA VAL A 319 -10.62 -5.56 -9.39
C VAL A 319 -9.59 -6.59 -8.90
N ILE A 320 -10.00 -7.64 -8.18
CA ILE A 320 -9.10 -8.71 -7.74
C ILE A 320 -8.45 -9.42 -8.93
N LYS A 321 -9.21 -9.71 -9.99
CA LYS A 321 -8.68 -10.30 -11.22
C LYS A 321 -7.63 -9.39 -11.87
N ALA A 322 -7.91 -8.10 -12.02
CA ALA A 322 -6.97 -7.12 -12.57
C ALA A 322 -5.67 -7.10 -11.76
N SER A 323 -5.77 -6.98 -10.43
CA SER A 323 -4.62 -6.97 -9.52
C SER A 323 -3.79 -8.25 -9.56
N ALA A 324 -4.44 -9.42 -9.63
CA ALA A 324 -3.77 -10.70 -9.71
C ALA A 324 -2.99 -10.85 -11.03
N TYR A 325 -3.59 -10.46 -12.16
CA TYR A 325 -2.92 -10.50 -13.47
C TYR A 325 -1.74 -9.53 -13.53
N PHE A 326 -1.91 -8.30 -13.05
CA PHE A 326 -0.83 -7.33 -12.99
C PHE A 326 0.32 -7.82 -12.11
N SER A 327 0.01 -8.40 -10.93
CA SER A 327 1.02 -8.98 -10.04
C SER A 327 1.79 -10.13 -10.67
N ARG A 328 1.07 -11.07 -11.29
CA ARG A 328 1.69 -12.20 -11.99
C ARG A 328 2.57 -11.74 -13.15
N TYR A 329 2.14 -10.71 -13.87
CA TYR A 329 2.90 -10.13 -14.98
C TYR A 329 4.17 -9.45 -14.48
N MET A 330 4.07 -8.66 -13.42
CA MET A 330 5.24 -8.01 -12.83
C MET A 330 6.22 -8.99 -12.18
N GLU A 331 5.73 -10.08 -11.59
CA GLU A 331 6.57 -11.14 -11.04
C GLU A 331 7.32 -11.88 -12.14
N ALA A 332 6.66 -12.23 -13.25
CA ALA A 332 7.31 -12.86 -14.39
C ALA A 332 8.37 -11.96 -15.05
N LEU A 333 8.08 -10.65 -15.20
CA LEU A 333 9.08 -9.70 -15.67
C LEU A 333 10.26 -9.61 -14.68
N ALA A 334 9.99 -9.54 -13.37
CA ALA A 334 11.05 -9.47 -12.36
C ALA A 334 11.91 -10.74 -12.37
N GLN A 335 11.29 -11.91 -12.54
CA GLN A 335 11.97 -13.19 -12.64
C GLN A 335 12.87 -13.28 -13.89
N SER A 336 12.47 -12.66 -15.01
CA SER A 336 13.33 -12.56 -16.19
C SER A 336 14.59 -11.73 -15.95
N GLU A 337 14.52 -10.70 -15.09
CA GLU A 337 15.64 -9.85 -14.72
C GLU A 337 16.53 -10.54 -13.66
N THR A 338 15.94 -11.00 -12.56
CA THR A 338 16.67 -11.55 -11.41
C THR A 338 17.08 -13.00 -11.57
N GLY A 339 16.26 -13.83 -12.24
CA GLY A 339 16.55 -15.26 -12.41
C GLY A 339 17.82 -15.50 -13.21
N LEU A 340 18.10 -14.63 -14.20
CA LEU A 340 19.31 -14.68 -15.02
C LEU A 340 20.52 -14.03 -14.32
N SER A 341 20.29 -13.00 -13.51
CA SER A 341 21.36 -12.34 -12.74
C SER A 341 21.64 -13.00 -11.38
N THR A 342 20.95 -14.10 -11.03
CA THR A 342 21.13 -14.80 -9.75
C THR A 342 22.53 -15.41 -9.72
N ALA A 343 23.29 -15.11 -8.67
CA ALA A 343 24.61 -15.70 -8.48
C ALA A 343 24.48 -17.24 -8.38
N PRO A 344 25.28 -18.01 -9.14
CA PRO A 344 25.25 -19.45 -9.06
C PRO A 344 25.64 -19.93 -7.64
N PRO A 345 25.12 -21.09 -7.19
CA PRO A 345 25.50 -21.67 -5.91
C PRO A 345 27.01 -21.95 -5.88
N ASP A 346 27.64 -21.55 -4.78
CA ASP A 346 29.05 -21.79 -4.52
C ASP A 346 29.14 -22.89 -3.47
N ARG A 347 29.60 -24.06 -3.90
CA ARG A 347 29.68 -25.27 -3.07
C ARG A 347 30.52 -25.04 -1.82
N ARG A 348 31.64 -24.32 -1.90
CA ARG A 348 32.51 -24.00 -0.76
C ARG A 348 31.81 -23.06 0.21
N LYS A 349 31.14 -22.00 -0.28
CA LYS A 349 30.41 -21.05 0.60
C LYS A 349 29.23 -21.71 1.31
N ILE A 350 28.50 -22.59 0.64
CA ILE A 350 27.39 -23.34 1.23
C ILE A 350 27.92 -24.24 2.36
N ALA A 351 29.00 -24.98 2.09
CA ALA A 351 29.62 -25.85 3.07
C ALA A 351 30.19 -25.07 4.27
N LEU A 352 30.83 -23.92 4.03
CA LEU A 352 31.34 -23.06 5.09
C LEU A 352 30.22 -22.54 6.01
N ARG A 353 29.09 -22.08 5.46
CA ARG A 353 27.93 -21.65 6.28
C ARG A 353 27.36 -22.78 7.12
N ALA A 354 27.32 -24.00 6.60
CA ALA A 354 26.85 -25.16 7.35
C ALA A 354 27.81 -25.47 8.52
N LEU A 355 29.13 -25.37 8.31
CA LEU A 355 30.11 -25.47 9.38
C LEU A 355 29.93 -24.38 10.44
N GLU A 356 29.71 -23.12 10.05
CA GLU A 356 29.50 -21.99 10.98
C GLU A 356 28.23 -22.09 11.84
N GLN A 357 27.25 -22.92 11.46
CA GLN A 357 26.06 -23.18 12.28
C GLN A 357 26.33 -24.16 13.43
N VAL A 358 27.34 -25.01 13.25
CA VAL A 358 27.65 -26.14 14.14
C VAL A 358 28.93 -25.88 14.93
N MET A 359 29.87 -25.13 14.37
CA MET A 359 31.18 -24.79 14.92
C MET A 359 31.32 -23.26 15.04
N PRO A 360 32.09 -22.72 16.01
CA PRO A 360 32.30 -21.28 16.10
C PRO A 360 32.94 -20.70 14.83
N ALA A 361 32.41 -19.60 14.29
CA ALA A 361 32.96 -18.99 13.09
C ALA A 361 34.42 -18.53 13.30
N GLY A 362 35.28 -18.78 12.31
CA GLY A 362 36.68 -18.33 12.37
C GLY A 362 37.55 -18.88 11.24
N ALA A 363 38.69 -18.24 11.01
CA ALA A 363 39.63 -18.59 9.93
C ALA A 363 40.20 -20.01 10.02
N TYR A 364 40.11 -20.66 11.19
CA TYR A 364 40.55 -22.03 11.39
C TYR A 364 39.73 -23.07 10.59
N LEU A 365 38.49 -22.74 10.19
CA LEU A 365 37.66 -23.63 9.36
C LEU A 365 38.24 -23.86 7.96
N GLU A 366 38.94 -22.86 7.44
CA GLU A 366 39.58 -22.87 6.11
C GLU A 366 41.10 -23.07 6.19
N GLN A 367 41.66 -23.16 7.40
CA GLN A 367 43.09 -23.37 7.60
C GLN A 367 43.49 -24.79 7.17
N PRO A 368 44.46 -24.96 6.24
CA PRO A 368 44.91 -26.27 5.78
C PRO A 368 45.83 -26.93 6.83
N ALA A 369 45.19 -27.52 7.84
CA ALA A 369 45.82 -28.04 9.06
C ALA A 369 45.74 -29.56 9.23
N PHE A 370 44.97 -30.24 8.38
CA PHE A 370 44.79 -31.69 8.43
C PHE A 370 45.69 -32.38 7.41
N GLU A 371 46.33 -33.45 7.86
CA GLU A 371 47.18 -34.33 7.06
C GLU A 371 46.67 -35.76 7.16
N ILE A 372 46.83 -36.55 6.10
CA ILE A 372 46.47 -37.97 6.12
C ILE A 372 47.41 -38.72 7.08
N LYS A 373 46.85 -39.57 7.94
CA LYS A 373 47.61 -40.29 8.98
C LYS A 373 48.47 -41.41 8.40
N TYR A 374 47.89 -42.29 7.57
CA TYR A 374 48.55 -43.36 6.80
C TYR A 374 47.59 -43.90 5.73
N LEU A 375 48.09 -44.42 4.60
CA LEU A 375 47.24 -44.89 3.48
C LEU A 375 46.22 -45.98 3.88
N ASP A 376 46.52 -46.79 4.89
CA ASP A 376 45.62 -47.86 5.37
C ASP A 376 44.31 -47.34 5.99
N SER A 377 44.23 -46.06 6.40
CA SER A 377 43.03 -45.49 7.02
C SER A 377 41.87 -45.25 6.05
N PHE A 378 42.11 -45.35 4.73
CA PHE A 378 41.05 -45.28 3.72
C PHE A 378 40.44 -46.65 3.38
N GLY A 379 40.94 -47.77 3.94
CA GLY A 379 40.32 -49.10 3.75
C GLY A 379 40.47 -49.72 2.35
N GLU A 380 41.18 -49.08 1.43
CA GLU A 380 41.23 -49.40 0.00
C GLU A 380 42.31 -50.46 -0.38
N ARG A 381 42.59 -51.44 0.50
CA ARG A 381 43.62 -52.48 0.26
C ARG A 381 43.29 -53.45 -0.88
N SER A 382 42.07 -53.46 -1.42
CA SER A 382 41.55 -54.48 -2.35
C SER A 382 42.14 -54.43 -3.77
N TRP A 383 42.47 -53.26 -4.30
CA TRP A 383 42.93 -53.12 -5.70
C TRP A 383 44.35 -53.65 -5.92
N LEU A 384 45.30 -53.26 -5.05
CA LEU A 384 46.71 -53.67 -5.16
C LEU A 384 46.91 -55.17 -4.87
N GLU A 385 46.04 -55.77 -4.05
CA GLU A 385 46.01 -57.22 -3.84
C GLU A 385 45.29 -57.97 -4.97
N GLY A 386 44.21 -57.41 -5.52
CA GLY A 386 43.50 -57.96 -6.68
C GLY A 386 44.37 -58.05 -7.94
N LEU A 387 45.23 -57.06 -8.17
CA LEU A 387 46.20 -57.04 -9.28
C LEU A 387 47.38 -58.00 -9.09
N LYS A 388 47.77 -58.29 -7.83
CA LYS A 388 48.83 -59.28 -7.52
C LYS A 388 48.33 -60.72 -7.57
N ALA A 389 47.03 -60.94 -7.33
CA ALA A 389 46.42 -62.26 -7.31
C ALA A 389 46.05 -62.79 -8.72
N ALA A 390 45.94 -61.93 -9.74
CA ALA A 390 45.37 -62.26 -11.04
C ALA A 390 46.39 -62.40 -12.20
N HIS A 391 47.44 -63.22 -12.04
CA HIS A 391 48.21 -63.93 -13.11
C HIS A 391 49.75 -63.73 -13.15
N PRO A 392 50.52 -64.80 -13.46
CA PRO A 392 51.96 -64.75 -13.70
C PRO A 392 52.33 -64.68 -15.20
N ALA A 393 53.36 -63.87 -15.50
CA ALA A 393 54.18 -63.81 -16.73
C ALA A 393 53.67 -63.06 -17.99
N GLY A 394 54.51 -62.13 -18.48
CA GLY A 394 54.63 -61.78 -19.90
C GLY A 394 54.15 -60.39 -20.35
N ILE A 395 52.96 -59.95 -19.93
CA ILE A 395 52.27 -58.77 -20.51
C ILE A 395 52.48 -57.48 -19.69
N LEU A 396 53.03 -57.58 -18.47
CA LEU A 396 53.11 -56.44 -17.56
C LEU A 396 54.05 -55.34 -18.02
N THR A 397 55.16 -55.60 -18.71
CA THR A 397 56.14 -54.52 -18.96
C THR A 397 55.61 -53.45 -19.94
N GLU A 398 54.85 -53.84 -20.97
CA GLU A 398 54.30 -52.88 -21.94
C GLU A 398 53.05 -52.17 -21.41
N PHE A 399 52.18 -52.87 -20.67
CA PHE A 399 51.00 -52.27 -20.05
C PHE A 399 51.35 -51.38 -18.84
N TRP A 400 52.35 -51.76 -18.02
CA TRP A 400 52.91 -50.89 -16.99
C TRP A 400 53.63 -49.69 -17.58
N ASN A 401 54.41 -49.84 -18.65
CA ASN A 401 55.06 -48.70 -19.30
C ASN A 401 54.06 -47.79 -19.99
N PHE A 402 52.98 -48.32 -20.58
CA PHE A 402 51.89 -47.53 -21.15
C PHE A 402 51.13 -46.75 -20.05
N LEU A 403 50.77 -47.40 -18.94
CA LEU A 403 50.15 -46.72 -17.79
C LEU A 403 51.10 -45.71 -17.13
N ALA A 404 52.40 -46.02 -16.99
CA ALA A 404 53.41 -45.11 -16.42
C ALA A 404 53.79 -43.95 -17.35
N SER A 405 53.59 -44.09 -18.67
CA SER A 405 53.80 -43.01 -19.66
C SER A 405 52.55 -42.18 -19.92
N ALA A 406 51.36 -42.73 -19.70
CA ALA A 406 50.08 -42.02 -19.77
C ALA A 406 49.71 -41.32 -18.45
N THR A 407 50.27 -41.80 -17.32
CA THR A 407 50.18 -41.18 -16.00
C THR A 407 51.59 -41.03 -15.46
N ASP A 408 52.20 -39.85 -15.60
CA ASP A 408 53.54 -39.58 -15.09
C ASP A 408 53.59 -39.90 -13.56
N ASN A 409 54.14 -41.07 -13.23
CA ASN A 409 54.44 -41.62 -11.91
C ASN A 409 53.29 -41.81 -10.88
N ASN A 410 52.82 -43.05 -10.76
CA ASN A 410 51.96 -43.53 -9.67
C ASN A 410 52.57 -43.34 -8.26
N GLN A 411 53.91 -43.28 -8.15
CA GLN A 411 54.63 -42.99 -6.90
C GLN A 411 54.64 -41.48 -6.54
N TYR A 412 54.46 -40.59 -7.53
CA TYR A 412 54.30 -39.15 -7.30
C TYR A 412 52.84 -38.78 -6.99
N ALA A 413 51.85 -39.51 -7.50
CA ALA A 413 50.44 -39.35 -7.12
C ALA A 413 50.19 -39.68 -5.63
N ILE A 414 50.80 -40.76 -5.12
CA ILE A 414 50.74 -41.14 -3.69
C ILE A 414 51.50 -40.13 -2.80
N ASN A 415 52.66 -39.65 -3.26
CA ASN A 415 53.39 -38.57 -2.56
C ASN A 415 52.65 -37.23 -2.60
N GLY A 416 51.89 -36.96 -3.66
CA GLY A 416 50.98 -35.81 -3.79
C GLY A 416 49.84 -35.88 -2.77
N LEU A 417 49.22 -37.05 -2.61
CA LEU A 417 48.17 -37.31 -1.63
C LEU A 417 48.65 -37.08 -0.19
N LEU A 418 49.81 -37.64 0.19
CA LEU A 418 50.39 -37.44 1.53
C LEU A 418 50.87 -35.99 1.79
N ARG A 419 51.07 -35.20 0.72
CA ARG A 419 51.39 -33.77 0.78
C ARG A 419 50.15 -32.87 0.78
N LEU A 420 48.95 -33.39 0.54
CA LEU A 420 47.72 -32.61 0.65
C LEU A 420 47.62 -32.06 2.08
N ARG A 421 47.26 -30.78 2.15
CA ARG A 421 46.96 -30.08 3.39
C ARG A 421 45.51 -29.64 3.29
N LEU A 422 44.67 -30.25 4.11
CA LEU A 422 43.23 -30.12 4.03
C LEU A 422 42.74 -29.25 5.19
N SER A 423 41.74 -28.43 4.93
CA SER A 423 41.01 -27.69 5.97
C SER A 423 39.80 -28.49 6.47
N ILE A 424 39.16 -28.02 7.54
CA ILE A 424 37.87 -28.58 7.99
C ILE A 424 36.84 -28.49 6.86
N LEU A 425 36.84 -27.38 6.12
CA LEU A 425 35.98 -27.19 4.96
C LEU A 425 36.25 -28.23 3.87
N ASP A 426 37.50 -28.53 3.56
CA ASP A 426 37.84 -29.53 2.54
C ASP A 426 37.42 -30.94 2.96
N LEU A 427 37.65 -31.31 4.22
CA LEU A 427 37.20 -32.60 4.77
C LEU A 427 35.68 -32.71 4.83
N TYR A 428 34.99 -31.61 5.15
CA TYR A 428 33.54 -31.60 5.15
C TYR A 428 32.99 -31.81 3.75
N LEU A 429 33.50 -31.04 2.78
CA LEU A 429 33.12 -31.13 1.37
C LEU A 429 33.29 -32.53 0.78
N SER A 430 34.37 -33.23 1.13
CA SER A 430 34.64 -34.59 0.64
C SER A 430 33.89 -35.69 1.41
N GLY A 431 33.14 -35.34 2.45
CA GLY A 431 32.42 -36.28 3.31
C GLY A 431 33.31 -37.02 4.31
N ASP A 432 34.54 -36.55 4.53
CA ASP A 432 35.55 -37.22 5.37
C ASP A 432 35.73 -36.58 6.76
N LEU A 433 35.07 -35.45 7.04
CA LEU A 433 35.18 -34.79 8.35
C LEU A 433 34.56 -35.61 9.48
N VAL A 434 33.44 -36.29 9.23
CA VAL A 434 32.61 -36.92 10.26
C VAL A 434 32.46 -38.41 10.00
N GLU A 435 32.74 -39.23 11.01
CA GLU A 435 32.56 -40.68 11.02
C GLU A 435 31.85 -41.06 12.32
N ASP A 436 30.70 -41.74 12.24
CA ASP A 436 29.83 -42.07 13.38
C ASP A 436 29.48 -40.87 14.30
N GLY A 437 29.34 -39.67 13.72
CA GLY A 437 28.99 -38.43 14.44
C GLY A 437 30.16 -37.77 15.19
N GLN A 438 31.38 -38.27 15.02
CA GLN A 438 32.62 -37.74 15.60
C GLN A 438 33.60 -37.32 14.50
N LEU A 439 34.64 -36.56 14.87
CA LEU A 439 35.73 -36.19 13.95
C LEU A 439 36.45 -37.46 13.46
N SER A 440 36.62 -37.62 12.15
CA SER A 440 37.26 -38.82 11.59
C SER A 440 38.70 -39.00 12.06
N ASP A 441 39.08 -40.24 12.37
CA ASP A 441 40.42 -40.62 12.83
C ASP A 441 41.44 -40.84 11.70
N LYS A 442 40.98 -40.70 10.44
CA LYS A 442 41.76 -40.85 9.21
C LYS A 442 42.79 -39.73 9.02
N PHE A 443 42.61 -38.61 9.70
CA PHE A 443 43.45 -37.42 9.60
C PHE A 443 44.09 -37.07 10.93
N LYS A 444 45.29 -36.50 10.87
CA LYS A 444 46.00 -35.91 12.01
C LYS A 444 46.10 -34.40 11.83
N THR A 445 45.98 -33.66 12.93
CA THR A 445 46.14 -32.20 12.95
C THR A 445 47.61 -31.81 13.13
N ARG A 446 48.01 -30.67 12.57
CA ARG A 446 49.34 -30.09 12.79
C ARG A 446 49.44 -29.35 14.12
N ASP A 447 50.65 -29.24 14.67
CA ASP A 447 50.92 -28.60 15.98
C ASP A 447 50.48 -27.12 16.04
N ASN A 448 50.35 -26.44 14.91
CA ASN A 448 49.93 -25.04 14.84
C ASN A 448 48.40 -24.85 14.67
N PHE A 449 47.62 -25.92 14.76
CA PHE A 449 46.17 -25.87 14.65
C PHE A 449 45.49 -25.75 16.02
N HIS A 450 44.84 -24.61 16.26
CA HIS A 450 44.24 -24.28 17.56
C HIS A 450 42.76 -23.91 17.38
N PRO A 451 41.85 -24.89 17.24
CA PRO A 451 40.42 -24.63 17.19
C PRO A 451 39.89 -24.24 18.60
N PRO A 452 38.74 -23.55 18.68
CA PRO A 452 38.03 -23.34 19.94
C PRO A 452 37.75 -24.65 20.69
N ALA A 453 37.71 -24.61 22.03
CA ALA A 453 37.64 -25.80 22.88
C ALA A 453 36.39 -26.68 22.65
N ASP A 454 35.33 -26.11 22.09
CA ASP A 454 34.03 -26.74 21.83
C ASP A 454 33.74 -26.97 20.34
N ALA A 455 34.71 -26.71 19.45
CA ALA A 455 34.50 -26.66 18.00
C ALA A 455 33.87 -27.94 17.41
N PHE A 456 34.24 -29.12 17.92
CA PHE A 456 33.80 -30.41 17.36
C PHE A 456 32.61 -31.06 18.09
N THR A 457 32.00 -30.38 19.06
CA THR A 457 30.98 -30.99 19.93
C THR A 457 29.67 -31.34 19.24
N ARG A 458 29.33 -30.64 18.15
CA ARG A 458 28.04 -30.74 17.44
C ARG A 458 28.14 -31.33 16.04
N LEU A 459 29.26 -31.96 15.67
CA LEU A 459 29.51 -32.47 14.31
C LEU A 459 28.39 -33.39 13.77
N ALA A 460 27.72 -34.15 14.64
CA ALA A 460 26.58 -35.00 14.26
C ALA A 460 25.37 -34.23 13.70
N GLU A 461 25.28 -32.91 13.91
CA GLU A 461 24.22 -32.05 13.36
C GLU A 461 24.51 -31.58 11.93
N LEU A 462 25.71 -31.82 11.39
CA LEU A 462 26.08 -31.39 10.03
C LEU A 462 25.27 -32.17 8.98
N GLN A 463 24.59 -31.43 8.11
CA GLN A 463 23.93 -31.98 6.93
C GLN A 463 24.96 -32.39 5.87
N SER A 464 24.59 -33.23 4.91
CA SER A 464 25.47 -33.59 3.79
C SER A 464 25.73 -32.36 2.91
N PRO A 465 27.00 -32.04 2.59
CA PRO A 465 27.32 -30.91 1.72
C PRO A 465 26.79 -31.11 0.29
N SER A 466 26.78 -32.35 -0.21
CA SER A 466 26.23 -32.68 -1.53
C SER A 466 24.73 -32.44 -1.58
N GLN A 467 23.99 -32.86 -0.55
CA GLN A 467 22.54 -32.59 -0.48
C GLN A 467 22.23 -31.09 -0.39
N LEU A 468 23.02 -30.33 0.39
CA LEU A 468 22.88 -28.88 0.48
C LEU A 468 23.15 -28.19 -0.87
N PHE A 469 24.19 -28.64 -1.57
CA PHE A 469 24.52 -28.14 -2.90
C PHE A 469 23.45 -28.51 -3.93
N ASP A 470 22.97 -29.75 -3.96
CA ASP A 470 21.90 -30.22 -4.83
C ASP A 470 20.63 -29.37 -4.69
N GLN A 471 20.20 -29.12 -3.45
CA GLN A 471 19.03 -28.28 -3.18
C GLN A 471 19.23 -26.83 -3.62
N ALA A 472 20.42 -26.28 -3.43
CA ALA A 472 20.75 -24.92 -3.87
C ALA A 472 20.83 -24.83 -5.40
N PHE A 473 21.41 -25.84 -6.05
CA PHE A 473 21.49 -25.95 -7.51
C PHE A 473 20.12 -26.13 -8.14
N ASP A 474 19.26 -27.01 -7.62
CA ASP A 474 17.92 -27.22 -8.17
C ASP A 474 17.09 -25.93 -8.09
N ARG A 475 17.24 -25.15 -7.02
CA ARG A 475 16.62 -23.83 -6.89
C ARG A 475 17.17 -22.85 -7.91
N TYR A 476 18.49 -22.79 -8.06
CA TYR A 476 19.16 -21.93 -9.04
C TYR A 476 18.75 -22.28 -10.47
N TYR A 477 18.81 -23.56 -10.86
CA TYR A 477 18.45 -24.04 -12.20
C TYR A 477 16.98 -23.75 -12.52
N ARG A 478 16.08 -23.93 -11.55
CA ARG A 478 14.66 -23.56 -11.71
C ARG A 478 14.49 -22.07 -12.00
N ASN A 479 15.15 -21.20 -11.22
CA ASN A 479 15.08 -19.75 -11.42
C ASN A 479 15.63 -19.33 -12.80
N VAL A 480 16.75 -19.92 -13.24
CA VAL A 480 17.32 -19.68 -14.57
C VAL A 480 16.33 -20.10 -15.66
N ARG A 481 15.73 -21.29 -15.54
CA ARG A 481 14.76 -21.81 -16.51
C ARG A 481 13.49 -20.96 -16.57
N GLU A 482 12.96 -20.52 -15.42
CA GLU A 482 11.82 -19.59 -15.36
C GLU A 482 12.13 -18.22 -15.95
N GLY A 483 13.34 -17.70 -15.70
CA GLY A 483 13.82 -16.45 -16.29
C GLY A 483 13.91 -16.52 -17.81
N LEU A 484 14.50 -17.60 -18.35
CA LEU A 484 14.59 -17.85 -19.80
C LEU A 484 13.21 -18.05 -20.43
N SER A 485 12.30 -18.77 -19.76
CA SER A 485 10.91 -18.93 -20.22
C SER A 485 10.23 -17.56 -20.36
N SER A 486 10.38 -16.71 -19.35
CA SER A 486 9.82 -15.35 -19.35
C SER A 486 10.42 -14.48 -20.45
N LEU A 487 11.73 -14.60 -20.73
CA LEU A 487 12.36 -13.91 -21.86
C LEU A 487 11.83 -14.36 -23.22
N ILE A 488 11.69 -15.67 -23.44
CA ILE A 488 11.15 -16.22 -24.71
C ILE A 488 9.72 -15.71 -24.92
N LYS A 489 8.89 -15.79 -23.88
CA LYS A 489 7.51 -15.30 -23.92
C LYS A 489 7.47 -13.82 -24.25
N MET A 490 8.28 -13.01 -23.56
CA MET A 490 8.35 -11.57 -23.79
C MET A 490 8.83 -11.20 -25.19
N ALA A 491 9.82 -11.93 -25.73
CA ALA A 491 10.30 -11.74 -27.10
C ALA A 491 9.17 -11.88 -28.13
N ILE A 492 8.27 -12.85 -27.91
CA ILE A 492 7.12 -13.11 -28.78
C ILE A 492 5.99 -12.10 -28.50
N THR A 493 5.65 -11.80 -27.25
CA THR A 493 4.53 -10.90 -26.94
C THR A 493 4.79 -9.43 -27.29
N GLN A 494 6.05 -9.04 -27.46
CA GLN A 494 6.43 -7.70 -27.95
C GLN A 494 6.39 -7.58 -29.49
N MET A 495 6.20 -8.68 -30.22
CA MET A 495 6.05 -8.64 -31.68
C MET A 495 4.73 -8.00 -32.10
N PRO A 496 4.61 -7.49 -33.34
CA PRO A 496 3.33 -7.04 -33.90
C PRO A 496 2.22 -8.09 -33.79
N GLU A 497 0.97 -7.64 -33.67
CA GLU A 497 -0.18 -8.53 -33.44
C GLU A 497 -0.32 -9.64 -34.48
N HIS A 498 -0.11 -9.32 -35.76
CA HIS A 498 -0.19 -10.30 -36.84
C HIS A 498 0.89 -11.40 -36.73
N ASP A 499 2.07 -11.07 -36.20
CA ASP A 499 3.14 -12.05 -35.96
C ASP A 499 2.84 -12.91 -34.75
N ARG A 500 2.31 -12.31 -33.67
CA ARG A 500 1.86 -13.08 -32.49
C ARG A 500 0.80 -14.10 -32.90
N GLN A 501 -0.14 -13.70 -33.73
CA GLN A 501 -1.17 -14.59 -34.26
C GLN A 501 -0.56 -15.72 -35.09
N ALA A 502 0.33 -15.40 -36.03
CA ALA A 502 0.99 -16.39 -36.87
C ALA A 502 1.82 -17.39 -36.04
N LEU A 503 2.53 -16.93 -35.00
CA LEU A 503 3.35 -17.79 -34.14
C LEU A 503 2.52 -18.73 -33.25
N THR A 504 1.25 -18.42 -33.01
CA THR A 504 0.41 -19.12 -32.02
C THR A 504 -0.83 -19.77 -32.63
N SER A 505 -0.94 -19.74 -33.95
CA SER A 505 -2.03 -20.35 -34.72
C SER A 505 -1.48 -21.24 -35.82
N GLY A 506 -2.03 -22.45 -35.95
CA GLY A 506 -1.65 -23.39 -36.99
C GLY A 506 -0.43 -24.24 -36.62
N LYS A 507 0.35 -24.63 -37.63
CA LYS A 507 1.47 -25.55 -37.46
C LYS A 507 2.76 -24.76 -37.22
N MET A 508 3.31 -24.87 -36.02
CA MET A 508 4.60 -24.28 -35.64
C MET A 508 5.72 -25.32 -35.77
N THR A 509 6.82 -24.96 -36.41
CA THR A 509 7.98 -25.84 -36.62
C THR A 509 9.26 -25.15 -36.14
N PHE A 510 10.09 -25.90 -35.44
CA PHE A 510 11.35 -25.42 -34.86
C PHE A 510 12.53 -25.97 -35.67
N TYR A 511 13.53 -25.13 -35.94
CA TYR A 511 14.76 -25.56 -36.62
C TYR A 511 16.02 -25.12 -35.88
N THR A 512 16.95 -26.06 -35.73
CA THR A 512 18.28 -25.81 -35.19
C THR A 512 19.26 -25.45 -36.31
N VAL A 513 20.34 -24.76 -35.94
CA VAL A 513 21.41 -24.35 -36.85
C VAL A 513 22.73 -24.83 -36.28
N ARG A 514 23.55 -25.53 -37.08
CA ARG A 514 24.88 -26.03 -36.67
C ARG A 514 25.90 -25.97 -37.79
N LYS A 515 27.18 -26.15 -37.45
CA LYS A 515 28.19 -26.53 -38.44
C LYS A 515 28.13 -28.04 -38.72
N GLU A 516 28.64 -28.43 -39.88
CA GLU A 516 28.95 -29.83 -40.15
C GLU A 516 29.93 -30.36 -39.09
N VAL A 517 29.72 -31.60 -38.67
CA VAL A 517 30.57 -32.28 -37.68
C VAL A 517 31.27 -33.47 -38.30
N ASN A 518 32.26 -34.01 -37.59
CA ASN A 518 33.06 -35.14 -38.02
C ASN A 518 33.81 -34.87 -39.35
N PRO A 519 34.93 -34.12 -39.32
CA PRO A 519 35.75 -33.88 -40.51
C PRO A 519 36.50 -35.14 -40.98
N LEU A 520 36.62 -36.15 -40.10
CA LEU A 520 37.36 -37.39 -40.37
C LEU A 520 36.52 -38.44 -41.12
N ASN A 521 35.19 -38.46 -40.91
CA ASN A 521 34.25 -39.28 -41.69
C ASN A 521 33.34 -38.39 -42.54
N PRO A 522 33.55 -38.34 -43.88
CA PRO A 522 32.78 -37.45 -44.75
C PRO A 522 31.35 -37.91 -45.01
N GLN A 523 30.98 -39.14 -44.63
CA GLN A 523 29.69 -39.76 -44.97
C GLN A 523 28.75 -39.88 -43.75
N GLN A 524 29.30 -40.02 -42.53
CA GLN A 524 28.51 -40.31 -41.34
C GLN A 524 28.86 -39.43 -40.14
N GLU A 525 27.84 -39.14 -39.32
CA GLU A 525 27.93 -38.41 -38.05
C GLU A 525 27.06 -39.08 -36.99
N THR A 526 27.35 -38.86 -35.71
CA THR A 526 26.53 -39.41 -34.60
C THR A 526 25.58 -38.35 -34.05
N GLN A 527 24.51 -38.77 -33.35
CA GLN A 527 23.55 -37.82 -32.77
C GLN A 527 24.21 -36.90 -31.73
N ILE A 528 25.10 -37.43 -30.89
CA ILE A 528 25.84 -36.62 -29.92
C ILE A 528 26.68 -35.52 -30.58
N GLN A 529 27.34 -35.82 -31.71
CA GLN A 529 28.09 -34.82 -32.47
C GLN A 529 27.18 -33.72 -33.02
N ARG A 530 25.99 -34.07 -33.55
CA ARG A 530 25.01 -33.09 -34.05
C ARG A 530 24.55 -32.17 -32.93
N ASP A 531 24.18 -32.73 -31.78
CA ASP A 531 23.67 -31.96 -30.66
C ASP A 531 24.72 -31.02 -30.05
N GLU A 532 25.99 -31.43 -30.01
CA GLU A 532 27.12 -30.60 -29.55
C GLU A 532 27.42 -29.44 -30.52
N ALA A 533 27.16 -29.61 -31.82
CA ALA A 533 27.42 -28.59 -32.82
C ALA A 533 26.29 -27.56 -33.00
N ASN A 534 25.13 -27.79 -32.39
CA ASN A 534 24.03 -26.83 -32.43
C ASN A 534 24.44 -25.47 -31.84
N GLY A 535 24.06 -24.40 -32.53
CA GLY A 535 24.10 -23.04 -32.02
C GLY A 535 22.96 -22.85 -31.02
N ARG A 536 23.27 -22.95 -29.72
CA ARG A 536 22.29 -23.04 -28.62
C ARG A 536 21.63 -21.70 -28.24
N TYR A 537 22.10 -20.59 -28.81
CA TYR A 537 21.62 -19.25 -28.45
C TYR A 537 20.55 -18.70 -29.41
N GLY A 538 20.31 -19.38 -30.54
CA GLY A 538 19.29 -19.01 -31.52
C GLY A 538 18.53 -20.22 -32.04
N ILE A 539 17.29 -20.02 -32.43
CA ILE A 539 16.44 -21.03 -33.07
C ILE A 539 15.56 -20.37 -34.14
N ILE A 540 15.29 -21.09 -35.23
CA ILE A 540 14.37 -20.61 -36.27
C ILE A 540 12.99 -21.16 -35.95
N LEU A 541 11.99 -20.28 -35.89
CA LEU A 541 10.58 -20.64 -35.78
C LEU A 541 9.94 -20.48 -37.14
N CYS A 542 9.09 -21.41 -37.55
CA CYS A 542 8.38 -21.36 -38.82
C CYS A 542 6.92 -21.73 -38.60
N CYS A 543 6.01 -20.84 -38.98
CA CYS A 543 4.58 -21.13 -38.93
C CYS A 543 3.98 -21.25 -40.32
N ASP A 544 3.06 -22.20 -40.42
CA ASP A 544 2.28 -22.52 -41.60
C ASP A 544 0.79 -22.45 -41.21
N ASP A 545 0.11 -21.42 -41.73
CA ASP A 545 -1.33 -21.17 -41.53
C ASP A 545 -2.19 -21.73 -42.68
N GLY A 546 -1.57 -22.41 -43.66
CA GLY A 546 -2.23 -22.98 -44.84
C GLY A 546 -2.18 -22.09 -46.08
N ASP A 547 -2.09 -20.75 -45.92
CA ASP A 547 -2.03 -19.79 -47.04
C ASP A 547 -0.63 -19.19 -47.20
N ARG A 548 0.13 -19.06 -46.10
CA ARG A 548 1.45 -18.42 -46.12
C ARG A 548 2.40 -19.02 -45.10
N LEU A 549 3.61 -19.34 -45.56
CA LEU A 549 4.73 -19.71 -44.69
C LEU A 549 5.44 -18.45 -44.17
N ARG A 550 5.65 -18.37 -42.86
CA ARG A 550 6.46 -17.30 -42.24
C ARG A 550 7.54 -17.91 -41.35
N ALA A 551 8.72 -17.31 -41.36
CA ALA A 551 9.84 -17.73 -40.54
C ALA A 551 10.32 -16.58 -39.66
N TYR A 552 10.88 -16.92 -38.51
CA TYR A 552 11.34 -15.99 -37.48
C TYR A 552 12.65 -16.50 -36.89
N GLU A 553 13.50 -15.59 -36.44
CA GLU A 553 14.65 -15.92 -35.60
C GLU A 553 14.34 -15.54 -34.15
N LEU A 554 14.44 -16.51 -33.24
CA LEU A 554 14.33 -16.30 -31.79
C LEU A 554 15.71 -16.49 -31.16
N PHE A 555 16.24 -15.43 -30.54
CA PHE A 555 17.48 -15.47 -29.77
C PHE A 555 17.19 -15.46 -28.27
N THR A 556 17.17 -16.65 -27.68
CA THR A 556 16.63 -16.92 -26.33
C THR A 556 17.28 -16.08 -25.24
N LEU A 557 18.61 -16.00 -25.22
CA LEU A 557 19.35 -15.19 -24.25
C LEU A 557 19.23 -13.69 -24.46
N ARG A 558 18.96 -13.27 -25.69
CA ARG A 558 18.78 -11.86 -26.02
C ARG A 558 17.35 -11.42 -25.78
N GLY A 559 16.37 -12.33 -25.73
CA GLY A 559 14.96 -11.97 -25.64
C GLY A 559 14.45 -11.23 -26.87
N VAL A 560 14.98 -11.58 -28.06
CA VAL A 560 14.63 -10.95 -29.34
C VAL A 560 14.01 -11.98 -30.27
N CYS A 561 12.89 -11.61 -30.89
CA CYS A 561 12.23 -12.37 -31.94
C CYS A 561 11.81 -11.43 -33.08
N TYR A 562 12.12 -11.75 -34.34
CA TYR A 562 11.71 -10.95 -35.49
C TYR A 562 11.50 -11.82 -36.73
N GLU A 563 10.63 -11.34 -37.64
CA GLU A 563 10.31 -12.03 -38.90
C GLU A 563 11.50 -12.04 -39.87
N ARG A 564 11.67 -13.16 -40.57
CA ARG A 564 12.70 -13.40 -41.59
C ARG A 564 12.10 -14.05 -42.84
N PRO A 565 11.54 -13.24 -43.76
CA PRO A 565 10.90 -13.74 -44.98
C PRO A 565 11.85 -14.55 -45.88
N ASP A 566 13.13 -14.19 -45.90
CA ASP A 566 14.18 -14.89 -46.66
C ASP A 566 14.49 -16.28 -46.13
N LEU A 567 14.38 -16.51 -44.80
CA LEU A 567 14.47 -17.84 -44.22
C LEU A 567 13.26 -18.71 -44.57
N ALA A 568 12.06 -18.14 -44.67
CA ALA A 568 10.86 -18.87 -45.09
C ALA A 568 11.02 -19.43 -46.50
N LEU A 569 11.48 -18.59 -47.44
CA LEU A 569 11.79 -19.00 -48.81
C LEU A 569 12.84 -20.11 -48.84
N LYS A 570 13.93 -19.95 -48.07
CA LYS A 570 15.01 -20.94 -48.02
C LYS A 570 14.55 -22.29 -47.45
N LEU A 571 13.69 -22.29 -46.43
CA LEU A 571 13.11 -23.51 -45.85
C LEU A 571 12.23 -24.26 -46.85
N GLN A 572 11.51 -23.53 -47.71
CA GLN A 572 10.69 -24.09 -48.76
C GLN A 572 11.55 -24.68 -49.89
N ASP A 573 12.52 -23.92 -50.40
CA ASP A 573 13.43 -24.33 -51.50
C ASP A 573 14.24 -25.58 -51.16
N THR A 574 14.64 -25.72 -49.90
CA THR A 574 15.43 -26.88 -49.43
C THR A 574 14.58 -28.12 -49.12
N GLY A 575 13.24 -27.98 -49.10
CA GLY A 575 12.33 -29.07 -48.74
C GLY A 575 12.38 -29.49 -47.27
N LEU A 576 13.09 -28.73 -46.41
CA LEU A 576 13.25 -29.03 -44.98
C LEU A 576 11.91 -29.08 -44.23
N ILE A 577 10.90 -28.36 -44.71
CA ILE A 577 9.54 -28.37 -44.17
C ILE A 577 8.91 -29.78 -44.11
N HIS A 578 9.27 -30.66 -45.05
CA HIS A 578 8.73 -32.02 -45.18
C HIS A 578 9.59 -33.09 -44.49
N GLN A 579 10.76 -32.72 -43.96
CA GLN A 579 11.63 -33.69 -43.27
C GLN A 579 11.02 -34.16 -41.95
N ARG A 580 11.49 -35.33 -41.49
CA ARG A 580 11.16 -35.86 -40.16
C ARG A 580 11.90 -35.05 -39.09
N PRO A 581 11.24 -34.69 -37.98
CA PRO A 581 11.92 -33.99 -36.88
C PRO A 581 13.04 -34.82 -36.27
N THR A 582 14.16 -34.21 -35.89
CA THR A 582 15.31 -34.91 -35.28
C THR A 582 14.93 -35.58 -33.95
N LEU A 583 14.04 -34.99 -33.15
CA LEU A 583 13.56 -35.62 -31.91
C LEU A 583 12.69 -36.88 -32.13
N SER A 584 12.31 -37.19 -33.37
CA SER A 584 11.63 -38.47 -33.68
C SER A 584 12.59 -39.65 -33.81
N TYR A 585 13.91 -39.41 -33.71
CA TYR A 585 14.92 -40.45 -33.72
C TYR A 585 14.93 -41.24 -32.40
N THR A 586 14.79 -42.56 -32.48
CA THR A 586 14.74 -43.46 -31.31
C THR A 586 15.98 -44.32 -31.13
N GLY A 587 17.03 -44.11 -31.94
CA GLY A 587 18.29 -44.87 -31.84
C GLY A 587 19.21 -44.34 -30.74
N SER A 588 20.33 -45.04 -30.52
CA SER A 588 21.34 -44.62 -29.56
C SER A 588 22.02 -43.32 -30.00
N LYS A 589 22.40 -42.48 -29.02
CA LYS A 589 23.11 -41.22 -29.30
C LYS A 589 24.49 -41.42 -29.97
N TYR A 590 25.00 -42.64 -29.92
CA TYR A 590 26.28 -43.05 -30.50
C TYR A 590 26.14 -43.71 -31.88
N ASP A 591 24.92 -43.95 -32.36
CA ASP A 591 24.69 -44.55 -33.67
C ASP A 591 25.11 -43.59 -34.79
N PHE A 592 25.79 -44.13 -35.80
CA PHE A 592 26.14 -43.40 -37.02
C PHE A 592 24.91 -43.22 -37.91
N GLN A 593 24.71 -41.99 -38.38
CA GLN A 593 23.67 -41.58 -39.30
C GLN A 593 24.30 -40.93 -40.54
N ASP A 594 23.58 -40.90 -41.65
CA ASP A 594 24.00 -40.17 -42.85
C ASP A 594 24.18 -38.68 -42.54
N LYS A 595 25.30 -38.13 -43.00
CA LYS A 595 25.70 -36.76 -42.71
C LYS A 595 24.86 -35.75 -43.50
N ASN A 596 24.25 -34.80 -42.81
CA ASN A 596 23.59 -33.67 -43.45
C ASN A 596 24.62 -32.63 -43.93
N LYS A 597 24.54 -32.25 -45.20
CA LYS A 597 25.48 -31.30 -45.82
C LYS A 597 25.11 -29.85 -45.54
N ALA A 598 26.11 -29.03 -45.21
CA ALA A 598 25.95 -27.60 -45.05
C ALA A 598 25.74 -26.92 -46.40
N SER A 599 24.88 -25.90 -46.38
CA SER A 599 24.57 -25.03 -47.50
C SER A 599 24.64 -23.57 -47.06
N GLU A 600 24.65 -22.64 -48.01
CA GLU A 600 24.59 -21.21 -47.69
C GLU A 600 23.18 -20.82 -47.22
N TRP A 601 23.11 -20.27 -46.00
CA TRP A 601 21.89 -19.74 -45.39
C TRP A 601 22.05 -18.25 -45.09
N PRO A 602 21.01 -17.42 -45.32
CA PRO A 602 21.07 -15.99 -45.03
C PRO A 602 20.89 -15.76 -43.51
N LEU A 603 21.84 -16.20 -42.70
CA LEU A 603 21.82 -16.03 -41.25
C LEU A 603 23.24 -15.80 -40.71
N ASP A 604 23.32 -15.26 -39.50
CA ASP A 604 24.58 -15.05 -38.78
C ASP A 604 24.85 -16.18 -37.79
N TYR A 605 25.60 -17.20 -38.19
CA TYR A 605 25.89 -18.35 -37.33
C TYR A 605 26.63 -17.97 -36.04
N ALA A 606 27.38 -16.86 -36.02
CA ALA A 606 28.05 -16.41 -34.80
C ALA A 606 27.01 -16.03 -33.72
N ALA A 607 25.88 -15.44 -34.09
CA ALA A 607 24.81 -15.13 -33.15
C ALA A 607 24.20 -16.40 -32.54
N TYR A 608 24.00 -17.44 -33.36
CA TYR A 608 23.51 -18.75 -32.90
C TYR A 608 24.51 -19.46 -31.98
N ARG A 609 25.82 -19.35 -32.27
CA ARG A 609 26.87 -20.12 -31.59
C ARG A 609 27.50 -19.42 -30.39
N GLU A 610 27.56 -18.09 -30.41
CA GLU A 610 28.28 -17.28 -29.42
C GLU A 610 27.33 -16.41 -28.58
N GLY A 611 26.04 -16.31 -28.97
CA GLY A 611 25.08 -15.45 -28.29
C GLY A 611 25.34 -13.95 -28.52
N SER A 612 26.11 -13.61 -29.56
CA SER A 612 26.39 -12.25 -29.99
C SER A 612 25.14 -11.58 -30.60
N GLU A 613 25.18 -10.25 -30.77
CA GLU A 613 24.09 -9.52 -31.39
C GLU A 613 23.98 -9.91 -32.88
N PRO A 614 22.79 -10.27 -33.40
CA PRO A 614 22.66 -10.74 -34.77
C PRO A 614 22.99 -9.62 -35.77
N ARG A 615 23.93 -9.89 -36.67
CA ARG A 615 24.33 -8.93 -37.71
C ARG A 615 23.47 -9.10 -38.96
N GLN A 616 22.99 -7.97 -39.48
CA GLN A 616 22.15 -7.92 -40.67
C GLN A 616 22.94 -8.24 -41.95
N GLY A 617 22.28 -8.90 -42.91
CA GLY A 617 22.85 -9.19 -44.25
C GLY A 617 23.95 -10.27 -44.27
N MET A 618 24.16 -10.99 -43.17
CA MET A 618 25.14 -12.07 -43.12
C MET A 618 24.62 -13.34 -43.80
N THR A 619 25.54 -14.09 -44.41
CA THR A 619 25.30 -15.45 -44.91
C THR A 619 26.30 -16.39 -44.26
N SER A 620 25.85 -17.58 -43.85
CA SER A 620 26.68 -18.59 -43.20
C SER A 620 26.48 -19.94 -43.86
N LYS A 621 27.59 -20.67 -44.05
CA LYS A 621 27.57 -22.07 -44.48
C LYS A 621 27.30 -22.99 -43.29
N VAL A 622 26.07 -23.48 -43.19
CA VAL A 622 25.55 -24.21 -42.02
C VAL A 622 24.61 -25.34 -42.43
N VAL A 623 24.34 -26.24 -41.49
CA VAL A 623 23.27 -27.24 -41.55
C VAL A 623 22.09 -26.72 -40.73
N VAL A 624 20.91 -26.68 -41.35
CA VAL A 624 19.64 -26.36 -40.68
C VAL A 624 18.80 -27.63 -40.62
N GLU A 625 18.27 -27.97 -39.45
CA GLU A 625 17.59 -29.23 -39.21
C GLU A 625 16.26 -29.00 -38.51
N LYS A 626 15.23 -29.74 -38.93
CA LYS A 626 13.92 -29.68 -38.28
C LYS A 626 14.01 -30.37 -36.92
N LEU A 627 13.84 -29.61 -35.85
CA LEU A 627 13.89 -30.11 -34.47
C LEU A 627 12.59 -30.80 -34.08
N TRP A 628 11.49 -30.04 -34.14
CA TRP A 628 10.17 -30.48 -33.71
C TRP A 628 9.06 -29.67 -34.38
N GLN A 629 7.81 -30.07 -34.16
CA GLN A 629 6.63 -29.33 -34.60
C GLN A 629 5.51 -29.41 -33.55
N LEU A 630 4.77 -28.32 -33.41
CA LEU A 630 3.60 -28.17 -32.54
C LEU A 630 2.38 -27.77 -33.37
N GLN A 631 1.20 -28.16 -32.90
CA GLN A 631 -0.07 -27.68 -33.44
C GLN A 631 -0.69 -26.75 -32.42
N LEU A 632 -0.71 -25.46 -32.73
CA LEU A 632 -1.14 -24.41 -31.80
C LEU A 632 -2.44 -23.79 -32.30
N GLN A 633 -3.29 -23.39 -31.36
CA GLN A 633 -4.50 -22.64 -31.66
C GLN A 633 -4.75 -21.68 -30.50
N GLU A 634 -4.39 -20.41 -30.69
CA GLU A 634 -4.73 -19.32 -29.77
C GLU A 634 -5.68 -18.34 -30.47
N THR A 635 -6.62 -17.81 -29.70
CA THR A 635 -7.61 -16.84 -30.16
C THR A 635 -7.35 -15.45 -29.59
N ASP A 636 -6.73 -15.36 -28.42
CA ASP A 636 -6.38 -14.08 -27.78
C ASP A 636 -4.89 -13.79 -27.89
N VAL A 637 -4.54 -12.99 -28.89
CA VAL A 637 -3.15 -12.63 -29.22
C VAL A 637 -2.70 -11.31 -28.59
N ARG A 638 -3.46 -10.76 -27.63
CA ARG A 638 -3.06 -9.58 -26.86
C ARG A 638 -1.88 -9.92 -25.96
N ALA A 639 -0.90 -9.01 -25.85
CA ALA A 639 0.39 -9.31 -25.25
C ALA A 639 0.32 -9.94 -23.85
N VAL A 640 -0.50 -9.38 -22.94
CA VAL A 640 -0.60 -9.87 -21.55
C VAL A 640 -1.36 -11.20 -21.44
N PRO A 641 -2.57 -11.38 -22.00
CA PRO A 641 -3.22 -12.69 -22.03
C PRO A 641 -2.33 -13.76 -22.69
N LEU A 642 -1.72 -13.44 -23.83
CA LEU A 642 -0.87 -14.36 -24.57
C LEU A 642 0.37 -14.79 -23.77
N PHE A 643 0.96 -13.90 -22.97
CA PHE A 643 2.08 -14.22 -22.09
C PHE A 643 1.78 -15.39 -21.13
N PHE A 644 0.52 -15.54 -20.76
CA PHE A 644 0.03 -16.60 -19.86
C PHE A 644 -0.76 -17.70 -20.58
N SER A 645 -0.73 -17.73 -21.91
CA SER A 645 -1.39 -18.78 -22.70
C SER A 645 -0.62 -20.10 -22.61
N ALA A 646 -1.36 -21.21 -22.70
CA ALA A 646 -0.76 -22.55 -22.75
C ALA A 646 0.12 -22.73 -24.00
N GLN A 647 -0.27 -22.10 -25.11
CA GLN A 647 0.38 -22.17 -26.42
C GLN A 647 1.76 -21.53 -26.37
N LEU A 648 1.87 -20.36 -25.73
CA LEU A 648 3.17 -19.72 -25.56
C LEU A 648 4.04 -20.44 -24.52
N ASP A 649 3.42 -21.05 -23.51
CA ASP A 649 4.10 -21.99 -22.61
C ASP A 649 4.66 -23.20 -23.37
N GLU A 650 3.90 -23.82 -24.27
CA GLU A 650 4.37 -24.94 -25.10
C GLU A 650 5.56 -24.55 -25.98
N ILE A 651 5.54 -23.37 -26.60
CA ILE A 651 6.68 -22.85 -27.38
C ILE A 651 7.91 -22.71 -26.47
N ALA A 652 7.76 -22.03 -25.32
CA ALA A 652 8.87 -21.79 -24.41
C ALA A 652 9.46 -23.11 -23.86
N GLN A 653 8.61 -24.05 -23.43
CA GLN A 653 9.06 -25.35 -22.92
C GLN A 653 9.71 -26.18 -24.03
N CYS A 654 9.16 -26.19 -25.25
CA CYS A 654 9.76 -26.91 -26.38
C CYS A 654 11.21 -26.45 -26.63
N VAL A 655 11.46 -25.14 -26.56
CA VAL A 655 12.82 -24.57 -26.69
C VAL A 655 13.68 -24.94 -25.48
N LEU A 656 13.18 -24.77 -24.25
CA LEU A 656 13.96 -25.01 -23.03
C LEU A 656 14.29 -26.48 -22.77
N ASP A 657 13.44 -27.41 -23.22
CA ASP A 657 13.66 -28.84 -23.06
C ASP A 657 14.58 -29.42 -24.14
N ASN A 658 14.40 -28.97 -25.39
CA ASN A 658 15.02 -29.62 -26.54
C ASN A 658 16.15 -28.82 -27.17
N HIS A 659 16.25 -27.52 -26.90
CA HIS A 659 17.33 -26.63 -27.35
C HIS A 659 17.78 -25.67 -26.23
N PRO A 660 18.11 -26.18 -25.02
CA PRO A 660 18.51 -25.33 -23.92
C PRO A 660 19.83 -24.63 -24.21
N VAL A 661 19.94 -23.40 -23.70
CA VAL A 661 21.20 -22.65 -23.66
C VAL A 661 22.29 -23.46 -22.95
N ALA A 662 21.94 -24.08 -21.81
CA ALA A 662 22.80 -24.93 -21.01
C ALA A 662 22.01 -26.15 -20.52
N ARG A 663 22.55 -27.37 -20.69
CA ARG A 663 21.92 -28.56 -20.12
C ARG A 663 22.10 -28.55 -18.59
N ARG A 664 21.14 -29.14 -17.87
CA ARG A 664 21.20 -29.24 -16.41
C ARG A 664 22.51 -29.90 -15.95
N GLU A 665 22.90 -30.99 -16.59
CA GLU A 665 24.10 -31.77 -16.26
C GLU A 665 25.39 -30.96 -16.46
N GLU A 666 25.50 -30.26 -17.61
CA GLU A 666 26.64 -29.40 -17.92
C GLU A 666 26.77 -28.26 -16.90
N LEU A 667 25.64 -27.64 -16.54
CA LEU A 667 25.62 -26.54 -15.57
C LEU A 667 25.91 -27.03 -14.14
N TYR A 668 25.42 -28.22 -13.77
CA TYR A 668 25.72 -28.85 -12.48
C TYR A 668 27.21 -29.14 -12.37
N ALA A 669 27.79 -29.82 -13.38
CA ALA A 669 29.20 -30.17 -13.40
C ALA A 669 30.12 -28.94 -13.36
N ALA A 670 29.73 -27.84 -14.02
CA ALA A 670 30.51 -26.60 -14.00
C ALA A 670 30.49 -25.87 -12.63
N LEU A 671 29.49 -26.14 -11.78
CA LEU A 671 29.33 -25.52 -10.46
C LEU A 671 29.75 -26.44 -9.29
N ASP A 672 29.71 -27.76 -9.48
CA ASP A 672 30.17 -28.77 -8.54
C ASP A 672 31.71 -28.89 -8.54
N VAL A 673 32.40 -27.79 -8.22
CA VAL A 673 33.86 -27.74 -8.19
C VAL A 673 34.37 -28.71 -7.11
N ARG A 674 35.12 -29.73 -7.54
CA ARG A 674 35.74 -30.74 -6.67
C ARG A 674 36.95 -30.17 -5.93
N ASN A 675 37.13 -30.60 -4.69
CA ASN A 675 38.36 -30.33 -3.94
C ASN A 675 39.45 -31.39 -4.24
N GLY A 676 40.69 -31.14 -3.81
CA GLY A 676 41.82 -32.00 -4.16
C GLY A 676 41.75 -33.46 -3.66
N LEU A 677 40.94 -33.75 -2.63
CA LEU A 677 40.74 -35.12 -2.14
C LEU A 677 39.71 -35.88 -2.98
N GLU A 678 38.64 -35.20 -3.39
CA GLU A 678 37.63 -35.77 -4.30
C GLU A 678 38.17 -35.96 -5.71
N GLU A 679 38.95 -35.00 -6.20
CA GLU A 679 39.58 -35.06 -7.52
C GLU A 679 40.52 -36.28 -7.66
N TRP A 680 41.20 -36.65 -6.57
CA TRP A 680 42.00 -37.88 -6.51
C TRP A 680 41.13 -39.14 -6.62
N ARG A 681 39.96 -39.18 -5.95
CA ARG A 681 39.01 -40.30 -6.02
C ARG A 681 38.39 -40.42 -7.42
N ASP A 682 37.98 -39.30 -8.01
CA ASP A 682 37.40 -39.26 -9.36
C ASP A 682 38.44 -39.70 -10.41
N THR A 683 39.70 -39.29 -10.26
CA THR A 683 40.81 -39.75 -11.12
C THR A 683 41.02 -41.27 -11.03
N ARG A 684 40.78 -41.88 -9.86
CA ARG A 684 40.84 -43.34 -9.65
C ARG A 684 39.72 -44.08 -10.39
N GLU A 685 38.48 -43.58 -10.27
CA GLU A 685 37.29 -44.19 -10.86
C GLU A 685 37.24 -44.03 -12.41
N ILE A 686 37.76 -42.90 -12.92
CA ILE A 686 37.93 -42.66 -14.36
C ILE A 686 38.99 -43.60 -14.95
N VAL A 687 40.08 -43.90 -14.21
CA VAL A 687 41.13 -44.83 -14.65
C VAL A 687 40.68 -46.30 -14.60
N GLU A 688 39.79 -46.67 -13.67
CA GLU A 688 39.19 -48.02 -13.59
C GLU A 688 38.17 -48.30 -14.70
N ASN A 689 37.52 -47.27 -15.26
CA ASN A 689 36.50 -47.40 -16.32
C ASN A 689 37.00 -47.09 -17.75
N LEU A 690 38.28 -46.76 -17.96
CA LEU A 690 38.83 -46.32 -19.25
C LEU A 690 39.34 -47.45 -20.17
N ALA A 691 38.55 -48.49 -20.40
CA ALA A 691 38.85 -49.46 -21.46
C ALA A 691 38.20 -49.13 -22.82
N ILE A 692 37.21 -48.24 -22.91
CA ILE A 692 36.61 -47.82 -24.18
C ILE A 692 36.13 -46.37 -24.08
N ASN A 693 36.81 -45.45 -24.78
CA ASN A 693 36.28 -44.21 -25.41
C ASN A 693 37.44 -43.30 -25.83
N VAL A 694 38.24 -43.76 -26.79
CA VAL A 694 38.98 -42.86 -27.69
C VAL A 694 37.92 -42.24 -28.61
N ILE A 695 37.95 -40.92 -28.76
CA ILE A 695 36.98 -40.03 -29.47
C ILE A 695 36.00 -39.31 -28.52
N VAL A 696 36.52 -38.36 -27.72
CA VAL A 696 35.75 -37.22 -27.19
C VAL A 696 36.61 -35.96 -27.36
N PRO A 697 36.26 -35.01 -28.23
CA PRO A 697 37.07 -33.83 -28.50
C PRO A 697 36.88 -32.73 -27.45
N PHE A 698 37.14 -32.99 -26.15
CA PHE A 698 37.20 -31.95 -25.09
C PHE A 698 38.12 -32.29 -23.88
N LYS A 699 38.87 -33.42 -23.91
CA LYS A 699 39.76 -33.82 -22.80
C LYS A 699 40.79 -32.72 -22.42
N GLN A 700 41.26 -31.97 -23.40
CA GLN A 700 42.28 -30.93 -23.22
C GLN A 700 41.77 -29.67 -22.49
N CYS A 701 40.46 -29.39 -22.50
CA CYS A 701 39.88 -28.20 -21.87
C CYS A 701 39.68 -28.33 -20.35
N ILE A 702 39.48 -29.54 -19.85
CA ILE A 702 39.40 -29.82 -18.40
C ILE A 702 40.79 -29.66 -17.76
N GLU A 703 41.85 -29.99 -18.49
CA GLU A 703 43.25 -29.81 -18.04
C GLU A 703 43.68 -28.33 -18.00
N ASP A 704 43.18 -27.48 -18.91
CA ASP A 704 43.54 -26.05 -18.96
C ASP A 704 42.86 -25.19 -17.88
N ILE A 705 41.62 -25.52 -17.47
CA ILE A 705 40.90 -24.90 -16.34
C ILE A 705 41.66 -25.10 -15.01
N ARG A 706 42.45 -26.16 -14.92
CA ARG A 706 43.25 -26.56 -13.74
C ARG A 706 44.51 -25.70 -13.52
N SER A 707 44.85 -24.80 -14.46
CA SER A 707 46.10 -24.01 -14.44
C SER A 707 46.05 -22.66 -13.70
N GLY A 708 44.88 -22.24 -13.20
CA GLY A 708 44.76 -21.18 -12.18
C GLY A 708 45.25 -19.77 -12.55
N ARG A 709 45.07 -19.30 -13.80
CA ARG A 709 45.32 -17.89 -14.17
C ARG A 709 44.01 -17.11 -14.24
N THR A 710 43.87 -16.06 -13.43
CA THR A 710 42.60 -15.34 -13.12
C THR A 710 42.47 -13.96 -13.77
N ASP A 711 43.44 -13.52 -14.57
CA ASP A 711 43.47 -12.19 -15.15
C ASP A 711 43.13 -12.27 -16.65
N ARG A 712 41.81 -12.20 -16.95
CA ARG A 712 41.15 -11.68 -18.18
C ARG A 712 39.76 -12.28 -18.42
N VAL A 713 38.79 -11.96 -17.55
CA VAL A 713 37.37 -12.25 -17.82
C VAL A 713 36.58 -10.98 -18.19
N ALA A 714 37.17 -9.78 -18.04
CA ALA A 714 36.46 -8.51 -18.22
C ALA A 714 36.93 -7.65 -19.41
N GLU A 715 38.03 -7.97 -20.10
CA GLU A 715 38.53 -7.16 -21.22
C GLU A 715 38.88 -8.03 -22.43
N GLY A 716 38.04 -7.98 -23.47
CA GLY A 716 38.35 -8.51 -24.80
C GLY A 716 37.34 -9.51 -25.34
N ILE A 717 36.30 -9.01 -26.02
CA ILE A 717 35.54 -9.80 -26.99
C ILE A 717 36.45 -10.00 -28.20
N GLY A 718 37.15 -11.14 -28.28
CA GLY A 718 37.90 -11.54 -29.47
C GLY A 718 39.06 -12.50 -29.22
N GLY A 719 38.89 -13.74 -29.71
CA GLY A 719 39.97 -14.73 -29.89
C GLY A 719 39.83 -15.99 -29.05
N CYS A 720 39.13 -17.00 -29.60
CA CYS A 720 38.91 -18.35 -29.03
C CYS A 720 38.08 -18.39 -27.73
N ILE A 721 36.76 -18.55 -27.90
CA ILE A 721 35.75 -18.66 -26.85
C ILE A 721 36.02 -19.91 -25.98
N LEU A 722 36.16 -19.70 -24.65
CA LEU A 722 36.41 -20.72 -23.62
C LEU A 722 35.18 -21.62 -23.37
N ASP A 723 35.34 -22.94 -23.41
CA ASP A 723 34.23 -23.92 -23.56
C ASP A 723 33.73 -24.58 -22.25
N GLY A 724 33.28 -23.81 -21.25
CA GLY A 724 32.52 -24.41 -20.13
C GLY A 724 32.07 -23.43 -19.05
N LEU A 725 32.99 -22.62 -18.54
CA LEU A 725 32.69 -21.52 -17.59
C LEU A 725 32.09 -20.28 -18.29
N SER A 726 32.25 -20.18 -19.61
CA SER A 726 31.69 -19.07 -20.40
C SER A 726 30.16 -19.04 -20.34
N VAL A 727 29.48 -20.18 -20.27
CA VAL A 727 28.01 -20.24 -20.21
C VAL A 727 27.48 -19.62 -18.92
N ILE A 728 28.15 -19.85 -17.78
CA ILE A 728 27.83 -19.22 -16.50
C ILE A 728 28.14 -17.72 -16.55
N GLY A 729 29.31 -17.34 -17.07
CA GLY A 729 29.68 -15.93 -17.24
C GLY A 729 28.75 -15.16 -18.18
N LEU A 730 28.24 -15.81 -19.23
CA LEU A 730 27.29 -15.26 -20.19
C LEU A 730 25.90 -15.13 -19.56
N LEU A 731 25.40 -16.13 -18.82
CA LEU A 731 24.13 -16.06 -18.09
C LEU A 731 24.15 -14.94 -17.03
N VAL A 732 25.22 -14.88 -16.22
CA VAL A 732 25.38 -13.86 -15.17
C VAL A 732 25.63 -12.46 -15.76
N GLY A 733 26.43 -12.34 -16.82
CA GLY A 733 26.75 -11.07 -17.48
C GLY A 733 25.61 -10.50 -18.33
N LEU A 734 24.74 -11.34 -18.87
CA LEU A 734 23.59 -10.92 -19.69
C LEU A 734 22.35 -10.54 -18.89
N GLY A 735 22.30 -10.76 -17.56
CA GLY A 735 21.27 -10.16 -16.71
C GLY A 735 21.18 -8.63 -16.89
N ALA A 736 22.32 -7.98 -17.17
CA ALA A 736 22.38 -6.56 -17.52
C ALA A 736 21.92 -6.24 -18.96
N SER A 737 21.97 -7.20 -19.88
CA SER A 737 21.59 -7.03 -21.30
C SER A 737 20.10 -7.31 -21.55
N ALA A 738 19.52 -8.32 -20.88
CA ALA A 738 18.08 -8.56 -20.84
C ALA A 738 17.34 -7.37 -20.22
N ALA A 739 17.95 -6.72 -19.22
CA ALA A 739 17.49 -5.46 -18.68
C ALA A 739 17.37 -4.36 -19.75
N SER A 740 18.10 -4.38 -20.87
CA SER A 740 18.01 -3.34 -21.92
C SER A 740 16.71 -3.41 -22.75
N ILE A 741 16.14 -4.61 -22.94
CA ILE A 741 14.86 -4.80 -23.65
C ILE A 741 13.68 -4.44 -22.74
N ILE A 742 13.81 -4.73 -21.44
CA ILE A 742 12.84 -4.36 -20.39
C ILE A 742 12.97 -2.86 -20.04
N ALA A 743 14.18 -2.29 -20.11
CA ALA A 743 14.46 -0.89 -19.78
C ALA A 743 13.97 0.11 -20.85
N LYS A 744 13.85 -0.31 -22.12
CA LYS A 744 13.25 0.52 -23.19
C LYS A 744 11.80 0.91 -22.90
N THR A 745 11.14 0.25 -21.96
CA THR A 745 9.76 0.54 -21.53
C THR A 745 9.63 1.29 -20.20
N GLY A 746 10.73 1.83 -19.64
CA GLY A 746 10.67 2.79 -18.54
C GLY A 746 10.11 2.25 -17.22
N SER A 747 10.86 1.41 -16.51
CA SER A 747 11.05 1.42 -15.03
C SER A 747 11.64 0.09 -14.53
N THR A 748 12.27 0.13 -13.36
CA THR A 748 12.86 -1.00 -12.65
C THR A 748 11.77 -1.97 -12.20
N THR A 749 11.72 -3.15 -12.83
CA THR A 749 10.69 -4.19 -12.67
C THR A 749 10.35 -4.54 -11.22
N LEU A 750 11.37 -4.52 -10.35
CA LEU A 750 11.24 -4.76 -8.91
C LEU A 750 10.38 -3.71 -8.17
N LYS A 751 10.40 -2.44 -8.59
CA LYS A 751 9.55 -1.39 -8.00
C LYS A 751 8.10 -1.56 -8.40
N LEU A 752 7.84 -1.87 -9.68
CA LEU A 752 6.51 -2.23 -10.16
C LEU A 752 5.96 -3.48 -9.46
N LEU A 753 6.82 -4.46 -9.11
CA LEU A 753 6.41 -5.60 -8.29
C LEU A 753 5.97 -5.18 -6.88
N LYS A 754 6.58 -4.15 -6.27
CA LYS A 754 6.10 -3.59 -5.00
C LYS A 754 4.71 -2.97 -5.16
N VAL A 755 4.49 -2.17 -6.21
CA VAL A 755 3.17 -1.59 -6.54
C VAL A 755 2.14 -2.70 -6.72
N ALA A 756 2.47 -3.73 -7.48
CA ALA A 756 1.57 -4.84 -7.74
C ALA A 756 1.21 -5.62 -6.45
N LYS A 757 2.20 -5.93 -5.60
CA LYS A 757 1.97 -6.56 -4.29
C LYS A 757 1.10 -5.70 -3.39
N ALA A 758 1.31 -4.38 -3.39
CA ALA A 758 0.55 -3.43 -2.58
C ALA A 758 -0.93 -3.37 -3.06
N VAL A 759 -1.14 -3.28 -4.38
CA VAL A 759 -2.48 -3.34 -5.00
C VAL A 759 -3.16 -4.69 -4.76
N ALA A 760 -2.43 -5.81 -4.79
CA ALA A 760 -2.98 -7.12 -4.47
C ALA A 760 -3.44 -7.22 -3.00
N ARG A 761 -2.64 -6.71 -2.04
CA ARG A 761 -3.04 -6.63 -0.64
C ARG A 761 -4.29 -5.77 -0.46
N ALA A 762 -4.31 -4.59 -1.09
CA ALA A 762 -5.45 -3.68 -1.06
C ALA A 762 -6.70 -4.31 -1.70
N ALA A 763 -6.56 -5.07 -2.79
CA ALA A 763 -7.67 -5.79 -3.42
C ALA A 763 -8.19 -6.94 -2.55
N VAL A 764 -7.31 -7.66 -1.84
CA VAL A 764 -7.70 -8.72 -0.89
C VAL A 764 -8.42 -8.12 0.32
N SER A 765 -8.01 -6.93 0.81
CA SER A 765 -8.72 -6.26 1.91
C SER A 765 -10.14 -5.83 1.52
N LEU A 766 -10.45 -5.66 0.23
CA LEU A 766 -11.82 -5.43 -0.25
C LEU A 766 -12.78 -6.61 0.02
N ILE A 767 -12.25 -7.81 0.22
CA ILE A 767 -13.02 -9.02 0.55
C ILE A 767 -13.43 -9.02 2.04
N ASN A 768 -12.79 -8.20 2.89
CA ASN A 768 -13.17 -8.01 4.28
C ASN A 768 -14.38 -7.04 4.37
N PRO A 769 -15.58 -7.48 4.80
CA PRO A 769 -16.80 -6.66 4.79
C PRO A 769 -16.78 -5.48 5.79
N LEU A 770 -15.77 -5.39 6.66
CA LEU A 770 -15.62 -4.34 7.67
C LEU A 770 -14.70 -3.18 7.26
N ASP A 771 -13.95 -3.26 6.16
CA ASP A 771 -12.82 -2.33 5.98
C ASP A 771 -13.12 -1.04 5.20
N GLY A 772 -14.23 -0.91 4.47
CA GLY A 772 -14.69 0.39 3.90
C GLY A 772 -13.71 1.19 3.01
N LEU A 773 -12.48 0.70 2.81
CA LEU A 773 -11.32 1.40 2.27
C LEU A 773 -11.55 2.07 0.92
N PRO A 774 -12.23 1.49 -0.08
CA PRO A 774 -12.42 2.16 -1.36
C PRO A 774 -13.45 3.30 -1.29
N ALA A 775 -14.45 3.22 -0.40
CA ALA A 775 -15.44 4.29 -0.23
C ALA A 775 -14.88 5.43 0.64
N LEU A 776 -14.10 5.09 1.66
CA LEU A 776 -13.41 6.04 2.55
C LEU A 776 -12.25 6.75 1.84
N ALA A 777 -11.45 6.02 1.04
CA ALA A 777 -10.42 6.64 0.21
C ALA A 777 -11.05 7.53 -0.86
N ARG A 778 -12.08 7.08 -1.60
CA ARG A 778 -12.73 7.92 -2.62
C ARG A 778 -13.42 9.15 -2.05
N LYS A 779 -14.21 9.03 -0.98
CA LYS A 779 -14.92 10.19 -0.40
C LYS A 779 -13.97 11.09 0.38
N GLY A 780 -13.05 10.50 1.14
CA GLY A 780 -12.14 11.27 1.99
C GLY A 780 -11.05 12.02 1.22
N PHE A 781 -10.41 11.35 0.27
CA PHE A 781 -9.39 11.97 -0.59
C PHE A 781 -9.99 13.10 -1.45
N ARG A 782 -11.23 12.93 -1.94
CA ARG A 782 -11.96 13.99 -2.67
C ARG A 782 -12.31 15.19 -1.79
N LEU A 783 -12.58 14.99 -0.50
CA LEU A 783 -12.93 16.09 0.41
C LEU A 783 -11.70 16.95 0.78
N VAL A 784 -10.53 16.33 1.02
CA VAL A 784 -9.29 17.05 1.35
C VAL A 784 -8.68 17.79 0.14
N LYS A 785 -8.85 17.27 -1.09
CA LYS A 785 -8.37 17.91 -2.33
C LYS A 785 -9.04 19.27 -2.63
N ARG A 786 -10.16 19.61 -1.96
CA ARG A 786 -11.05 20.75 -2.29
C ARG A 786 -10.74 22.09 -1.61
N GLY A 787 -9.58 22.25 -1.00
CA GLY A 787 -9.13 23.56 -0.50
C GLY A 787 -9.94 24.16 0.65
N VAL A 788 -10.88 23.42 1.25
CA VAL A 788 -11.67 23.83 2.42
C VAL A 788 -11.01 23.31 3.70
N VAL A 789 -10.88 24.16 4.73
CA VAL A 789 -10.44 23.70 6.05
C VAL A 789 -11.62 23.01 6.75
N PHE A 790 -11.54 21.69 6.94
CA PHE A 790 -12.44 20.95 7.84
C PHE A 790 -11.84 20.89 9.24
N ALA A 791 -12.68 21.11 10.26
CA ALA A 791 -12.21 21.37 11.63
C ALA A 791 -12.53 20.25 12.66
N GLY A 792 -13.01 19.07 12.21
CA GLY A 792 -13.44 17.95 13.05
C GLY A 792 -12.58 16.68 12.93
N GLU A 793 -12.46 15.91 14.02
CA GLU A 793 -11.60 14.71 14.13
C GLU A 793 -12.04 13.52 13.24
N THR A 794 -13.27 13.51 12.72
CA THR A 794 -13.82 12.38 11.93
C THR A 794 -13.43 12.40 10.44
N ALA A 795 -12.71 13.41 9.96
CA ALA A 795 -12.47 13.63 8.54
C ALA A 795 -11.06 13.24 8.02
N LEU A 796 -10.47 12.13 8.50
CA LEU A 796 -9.31 11.40 7.92
C LEU A 796 -7.90 11.69 8.49
N ASP A 797 -7.58 11.19 9.69
CA ASP A 797 -6.21 11.24 10.23
C ASP A 797 -5.14 10.65 9.29
N THR A 798 -5.46 9.55 8.59
CA THR A 798 -4.55 8.90 7.63
C THR A 798 -4.30 9.75 6.38
N ALA A 799 -5.37 10.31 5.78
CA ALA A 799 -5.22 11.14 4.57
C ALA A 799 -4.59 12.50 4.91
N HIS A 800 -4.90 13.06 6.08
CA HIS A 800 -4.30 14.31 6.55
C HIS A 800 -2.79 14.15 6.78
N THR A 801 -2.36 13.08 7.48
CA THR A 801 -0.92 12.84 7.72
C THR A 801 -0.15 12.65 6.42
N ALA A 802 -0.66 11.83 5.48
CA ALA A 802 -0.05 11.65 4.18
C ALA A 802 -0.02 12.97 3.36
N SER A 803 -1.11 13.75 3.39
CA SER A 803 -1.20 15.05 2.72
C SER A 803 -0.20 16.06 3.29
N VAL A 804 -0.08 16.15 4.63
CA VAL A 804 0.89 17.03 5.30
C VAL A 804 2.31 16.63 4.91
N GLN A 805 2.65 15.34 4.99
CA GLN A 805 3.99 14.84 4.65
C GLN A 805 4.37 15.10 3.20
N LEU A 806 3.43 14.95 2.26
CA LEU A 806 3.66 15.26 0.86
C LEU A 806 3.76 16.76 0.58
N LYS A 807 2.95 17.60 1.25
CA LYS A 807 3.02 19.07 1.10
C LYS A 807 4.37 19.65 1.52
N ARG A 808 5.13 18.95 2.36
CA ARG A 808 6.50 19.36 2.75
C ARG A 808 7.52 19.26 1.62
N LEU A 809 7.25 18.43 0.62
CA LEU A 809 8.09 18.34 -0.57
C LEU A 809 7.97 19.61 -1.44
N ILE A 810 7.00 20.49 -1.16
CA ILE A 810 6.82 21.76 -1.86
C ILE A 810 7.60 22.86 -1.14
N HIS A 811 8.59 23.43 -1.82
CA HIS A 811 9.41 24.50 -1.26
C HIS A 811 8.56 25.72 -0.87
N GLY A 812 8.84 26.34 0.29
CA GLY A 812 8.23 27.62 0.68
C GLY A 812 6.81 27.61 1.27
N VAL A 813 6.09 26.48 1.24
CA VAL A 813 4.67 26.38 1.70
C VAL A 813 4.54 26.25 3.23
N GLU A 814 5.54 25.70 3.92
CA GLU A 814 5.38 25.19 5.30
C GLU A 814 5.16 26.24 6.41
N SER A 815 5.32 27.54 6.15
CA SER A 815 5.21 28.55 7.23
C SER A 815 4.45 29.82 6.85
N ARG A 816 4.44 30.24 5.58
CA ARG A 816 3.88 31.55 5.22
C ARG A 816 2.35 31.60 5.24
N ASP A 817 1.66 30.60 4.73
CA ASP A 817 0.19 30.67 4.61
C ASP A 817 -0.51 30.35 5.94
N TRP A 818 0.00 29.38 6.71
CA TRP A 818 -0.58 28.99 7.99
C TRP A 818 -0.24 29.95 9.13
N LEU A 819 0.98 30.53 9.19
CA LEU A 819 1.25 31.60 10.16
C LEU A 819 0.42 32.85 9.84
N ARG A 820 0.25 33.24 8.56
CA ARG A 820 -0.62 34.35 8.17
C ARG A 820 -2.07 34.15 8.66
N LEU A 821 -2.62 32.95 8.51
CA LEU A 821 -3.98 32.61 8.97
C LEU A 821 -4.10 32.50 10.50
N SER A 822 -3.04 32.07 11.19
CA SER A 822 -3.02 32.03 12.66
C SER A 822 -3.02 33.42 13.31
N HIS A 823 -2.62 34.45 12.56
CA HIS A 823 -2.60 35.85 12.98
C HIS A 823 -3.88 36.62 12.63
N THR A 824 -4.79 36.06 11.82
CA THR A 824 -6.12 36.65 11.58
C THR A 824 -7.04 36.29 12.74
N GLY A 825 -7.29 37.23 13.65
CA GLY A 825 -8.22 37.07 14.78
C GLY A 825 -9.69 36.83 14.40
N ASP A 826 -10.00 36.84 13.12
CA ASP A 826 -11.36 36.79 12.56
C ASP A 826 -11.80 35.37 12.15
N VAL A 827 -10.89 34.39 12.11
CA VAL A 827 -11.21 33.01 11.71
C VAL A 827 -11.86 32.26 12.87
N ARG A 828 -13.03 31.67 12.65
CA ARG A 828 -13.76 30.85 13.63
C ARG A 828 -14.03 29.44 13.11
N GLN A 829 -14.18 28.49 14.02
CA GLN A 829 -14.73 27.17 13.72
C GLN A 829 -16.26 27.25 13.79
N ALA A 830 -16.94 26.60 12.86
CA ALA A 830 -18.38 26.50 12.86
C ALA A 830 -18.85 25.17 12.28
N THR A 831 -20.00 24.69 12.74
CA THR A 831 -20.67 23.55 12.13
C THR A 831 -21.69 24.09 11.12
N TRP A 832 -21.62 23.60 9.88
CA TRP A 832 -22.45 24.05 8.77
C TRP A 832 -23.28 22.90 8.20
N ARG A 833 -24.51 23.23 7.78
CA ARG A 833 -25.40 22.34 7.02
C ARG A 833 -25.84 23.02 5.72
N GLY A 834 -25.93 22.23 4.65
CA GLY A 834 -26.46 22.66 3.36
C GLY A 834 -27.90 23.19 3.44
N ALA A 835 -28.29 23.99 2.46
CA ALA A 835 -29.55 24.75 2.46
C ALA A 835 -30.82 23.88 2.57
N ASP A 836 -30.75 22.61 2.15
CA ASP A 836 -31.89 21.69 2.17
C ASP A 836 -32.09 20.95 3.51
N ALA A 837 -31.24 21.20 4.51
CA ALA A 837 -31.26 20.64 5.88
C ALA A 837 -31.26 19.09 6.01
N LEU A 838 -31.22 18.35 4.89
CA LEU A 838 -31.13 16.88 4.82
C LEU A 838 -29.69 16.34 4.83
N GLY A 839 -28.70 17.20 4.61
CA GLY A 839 -27.28 16.83 4.58
C GLY A 839 -26.64 16.69 5.97
N GLU A 840 -25.61 15.85 6.06
CA GLU A 840 -24.80 15.67 7.28
C GLU A 840 -24.08 16.98 7.62
N ALA A 841 -24.02 17.32 8.92
CA ALA A 841 -23.37 18.54 9.38
C ALA A 841 -21.85 18.39 9.30
N ILE A 842 -21.16 19.40 8.76
CA ILE A 842 -19.71 19.40 8.62
C ILE A 842 -19.08 20.55 9.40
N ASP A 843 -17.94 20.29 10.02
CA ASP A 843 -17.17 21.33 10.71
C ASP A 843 -16.25 22.04 9.72
N ILE A 844 -16.37 23.36 9.61
CA ILE A 844 -15.64 24.21 8.68
C ILE A 844 -14.99 25.40 9.38
N ALA A 845 -13.94 25.96 8.78
CA ALA A 845 -13.43 27.28 9.14
C ALA A 845 -14.18 28.39 8.39
N VAL A 846 -14.59 29.43 9.11
CA VAL A 846 -15.35 30.57 8.58
C VAL A 846 -14.70 31.91 8.93
N LEU A 847 -14.95 32.89 8.08
CA LEU A 847 -14.53 34.28 8.22
C LEU A 847 -15.77 35.18 8.16
N GLU A 848 -15.84 36.17 9.04
CA GLU A 848 -16.88 37.21 8.98
C GLU A 848 -16.44 38.32 8.03
N ARG A 849 -17.27 38.64 7.04
CA ARG A 849 -17.09 39.77 6.11
C ARG A 849 -18.43 40.45 5.89
N ASN A 850 -18.48 41.77 6.01
CA ASN A 850 -19.70 42.56 5.81
C ASN A 850 -20.91 42.05 6.64
N GLN A 851 -20.69 41.66 7.91
CA GLN A 851 -21.71 41.09 8.82
C GLN A 851 -22.27 39.72 8.41
N ASP A 852 -21.68 39.09 7.40
CA ASP A 852 -22.05 37.75 6.94
C ASP A 852 -20.88 36.78 7.09
N TRP A 853 -21.20 35.52 7.34
CA TRP A 853 -20.20 34.45 7.48
C TRP A 853 -20.01 33.73 6.15
N HIS A 854 -18.74 33.53 5.79
CA HIS A 854 -18.31 32.85 4.58
C HIS A 854 -17.26 31.79 4.92
N ALA A 855 -17.19 30.73 4.11
CA ALA A 855 -16.20 29.69 4.30
C ALA A 855 -14.79 30.21 3.95
N LEU A 856 -13.78 29.76 4.69
CA LEU A 856 -12.37 30.01 4.36
C LEU A 856 -11.93 29.07 3.23
N SER A 857 -11.45 29.66 2.12
CA SER A 857 -10.79 28.94 1.04
C SER A 857 -9.28 29.03 1.21
N ILE A 858 -8.59 27.90 1.43
CA ILE A 858 -7.13 27.83 1.56
C ILE A 858 -6.47 28.18 0.22
N ARG A 859 -7.08 27.75 -0.89
CA ARG A 859 -6.55 27.93 -2.24
C ARG A 859 -6.53 29.40 -2.64
N THR A 860 -7.66 30.09 -2.47
CA THR A 860 -7.76 31.50 -2.83
C THR A 860 -7.23 32.42 -1.72
N GLY A 861 -7.18 31.94 -0.47
CA GLY A 861 -6.53 32.61 0.65
C GLY A 861 -7.41 33.60 1.42
N GLY A 862 -8.72 33.33 1.55
CA GLY A 862 -9.65 34.24 2.23
C GLY A 862 -11.09 33.74 2.27
N ALA A 863 -12.00 34.63 2.69
CA ALA A 863 -13.43 34.35 2.74
C ALA A 863 -13.97 34.28 1.30
N TRP A 864 -14.74 33.24 0.98
CA TRP A 864 -15.24 33.04 -0.39
C TRP A 864 -16.57 32.28 -0.39
N GLY A 865 -17.31 32.33 -1.50
CA GLY A 865 -18.55 31.59 -1.68
C GLY A 865 -19.80 32.27 -1.11
N PRO A 866 -20.94 31.57 -1.08
CA PRO A 866 -22.23 32.14 -0.67
C PRO A 866 -22.24 32.49 0.82
N ARG A 867 -23.23 33.30 1.22
CA ARG A 867 -23.53 33.56 2.64
C ARG A 867 -24.02 32.27 3.32
N LEU A 868 -23.41 31.91 4.44
CA LEU A 868 -23.79 30.73 5.23
C LEU A 868 -24.97 31.06 6.17
N LYS A 869 -26.13 30.41 5.97
CA LYS A 869 -27.37 30.68 6.76
C LYS A 869 -27.59 29.73 7.94
N LEU A 870 -27.26 28.44 7.79
CA LEU A 870 -27.41 27.40 8.82
C LEU A 870 -26.06 27.14 9.49
N LEU A 871 -25.56 28.14 10.19
CA LEU A 871 -24.25 28.13 10.83
C LEU A 871 -24.40 28.07 12.35
N ASP A 872 -23.92 27.00 12.97
CA ASP A 872 -23.76 26.93 14.42
C ASP A 872 -22.32 27.28 14.78
N LEU A 873 -22.13 28.47 15.36
CA LEU A 873 -20.83 28.95 15.80
C LEU A 873 -20.37 28.33 17.12
N GLY A 874 -21.24 27.59 17.83
CA GLY A 874 -20.98 26.91 19.10
C GLY A 874 -20.25 27.73 20.18
N ASN A 875 -19.79 27.07 21.24
CA ASN A 875 -18.83 27.63 22.20
C ASN A 875 -17.40 27.24 21.81
N PHE A 876 -17.04 27.37 20.54
CA PHE A 876 -15.70 27.04 20.08
C PHE A 876 -14.75 28.23 20.33
N ALA A 877 -13.68 28.00 21.09
CA ALA A 877 -12.63 29.00 21.29
C ALA A 877 -11.95 29.34 19.94
N PRO A 878 -11.41 30.57 19.75
CA PRO A 878 -10.64 30.91 18.55
C PRO A 878 -9.52 29.89 18.35
N LEU A 879 -9.65 29.10 17.27
CA LEU A 879 -8.66 28.21 16.65
C LEU A 879 -7.85 27.25 17.55
N LYS A 880 -8.13 27.14 18.86
CA LYS A 880 -7.43 26.24 19.77
C LYS A 880 -7.63 24.76 19.44
N ARG A 881 -8.67 24.36 18.70
CA ARG A 881 -8.86 22.97 18.24
C ARG A 881 -8.09 22.66 16.94
N LEU A 882 -7.95 23.64 16.04
CA LEU A 882 -7.17 23.50 14.80
C LEU A 882 -5.65 23.59 15.05
N PHE A 883 -5.22 24.27 16.12
CA PHE A 883 -3.80 24.38 16.52
C PHE A 883 -3.44 23.69 17.85
N GLY A 884 -4.40 23.09 18.56
CA GLY A 884 -4.20 22.48 19.87
C GLY A 884 -4.47 20.98 19.85
N ARG A 885 -3.38 20.23 19.81
CA ARG A 885 -3.19 18.81 20.13
C ARG A 885 -4.45 18.10 20.66
N PHE A 886 -4.98 17.20 19.83
CA PHE A 886 -5.93 16.12 20.18
C PHE A 886 -5.59 15.49 21.54
N LYS A 887 -6.61 15.22 22.36
CA LYS A 887 -6.46 14.27 23.47
C LYS A 887 -6.91 12.90 22.96
N PRO A 888 -6.03 11.89 22.89
CA PRO A 888 -6.42 10.59 22.37
C PRO A 888 -7.49 9.95 23.25
N PHE A 889 -8.43 9.17 22.68
CA PHE A 889 -9.48 8.45 23.42
C PHE A 889 -8.96 7.58 24.59
N SER A 890 -7.66 7.23 24.60
CA SER A 890 -7.00 6.60 25.74
C SER A 890 -6.98 7.45 27.02
N TYR A 891 -7.01 8.78 26.91
CA TYR A 891 -7.12 9.71 28.03
C TYR A 891 -8.49 9.56 28.71
N THR A 892 -9.58 9.67 27.95
CA THR A 892 -10.96 9.44 28.39
C THR A 892 -11.16 8.03 28.96
N ARG A 893 -10.63 7.02 28.26
CA ARG A 893 -10.66 5.62 28.71
C ARG A 893 -9.92 5.41 30.04
N GLY A 894 -8.85 6.18 30.26
CA GLY A 894 -8.00 6.09 31.45
C GLY A 894 -8.71 6.44 32.75
N TYR A 895 -9.44 7.55 32.77
CA TYR A 895 -10.22 7.93 33.96
C TYR A 895 -11.57 7.20 34.04
N LEU A 896 -12.20 6.82 32.91
CA LEU A 896 -13.39 5.94 32.93
C LEU A 896 -13.11 4.58 33.59
N LYS A 897 -11.92 4.01 33.37
CA LYS A 897 -11.50 2.76 34.03
C LYS A 897 -11.46 2.88 35.55
N LYS A 898 -11.21 4.08 36.08
CA LYS A 898 -11.24 4.38 37.51
C LYS A 898 -12.65 4.72 37.99
N ALA A 899 -13.43 5.42 37.17
CA ALA A 899 -14.79 5.84 37.49
C ALA A 899 -15.77 4.67 37.64
N ILE A 900 -15.68 3.61 36.82
CA ILE A 900 -16.58 2.43 36.91
C ILE A 900 -16.49 1.74 38.30
N PRO A 901 -15.30 1.39 38.82
CA PRO A 901 -15.15 0.94 40.21
C PRO A 901 -15.68 1.94 41.25
N ARG A 902 -15.48 3.25 41.04
CA ARG A 902 -15.96 4.28 41.96
C ARG A 902 -17.49 4.37 42.01
N ALA A 903 -18.16 4.23 40.86
CA ALA A 903 -19.62 4.20 40.77
C ALA A 903 -20.19 3.01 41.57
N ARG A 904 -19.55 1.84 41.47
CA ARG A 904 -19.91 0.66 42.27
C ARG A 904 -19.79 0.93 43.77
N THR A 905 -18.67 1.49 44.22
CA THR A 905 -18.45 1.83 45.63
C THR A 905 -19.48 2.85 46.14
N LYS A 906 -19.80 3.89 45.36
CA LYS A 906 -20.82 4.87 45.74
C LYS A 906 -22.20 4.24 45.94
N LEU A 907 -22.58 3.32 45.06
CA LEU A 907 -23.82 2.57 45.18
C LEU A 907 -23.81 1.62 46.38
N ASP A 908 -22.70 0.90 46.63
CA ASP A 908 -22.56 0.02 47.81
C ASP A 908 -22.70 0.82 49.11
N ASN A 909 -22.02 1.96 49.22
CA ASN A 909 -22.11 2.85 50.37
C ASN A 909 -23.53 3.41 50.55
N SER A 910 -24.20 3.77 49.45
CA SER A 910 -25.57 4.31 49.48
C SER A 910 -26.59 3.24 49.89
N ILE A 911 -26.47 2.01 49.40
CA ILE A 911 -27.33 0.88 49.81
C ILE A 911 -27.13 0.58 51.30
N ASN A 912 -25.89 0.62 51.78
CA ASN A 912 -25.57 0.46 53.19
C ASN A 912 -26.16 1.60 54.05
N ALA A 913 -26.02 2.85 53.60
CA ALA A 913 -26.61 4.02 54.25
C ALA A 913 -28.13 3.88 54.40
N LEU A 914 -28.83 3.44 53.34
CA LEU A 914 -30.28 3.20 53.39
C LEU A 914 -30.68 2.08 54.37
N SER A 915 -29.79 1.13 54.69
CA SER A 915 -30.07 0.12 55.73
C SER A 915 -30.01 0.68 57.17
N GLN A 916 -29.49 1.91 57.35
CA GLN A 916 -29.25 2.57 58.64
C GLN A 916 -30.20 3.76 58.91
N LEU A 917 -31.37 3.79 58.24
CA LEU A 917 -32.35 4.89 58.31
C LEU A 917 -32.87 5.22 59.72
N SER A 918 -32.88 4.25 60.63
CA SER A 918 -33.33 4.45 62.02
C SER A 918 -32.27 5.10 62.91
N SER A 919 -31.02 5.17 62.46
CA SER A 919 -29.87 5.62 63.25
C SER A 919 -29.22 6.91 62.74
N ASN A 920 -29.68 7.47 61.62
CA ASN A 920 -29.09 8.68 61.04
C ASN A 920 -30.16 9.55 60.36
N ASP A 921 -30.51 10.66 61.02
CA ASP A 921 -31.52 11.61 60.54
C ASP A 921 -31.11 12.32 59.24
N ASP A 922 -29.81 12.48 58.96
CA ASP A 922 -29.32 13.10 57.73
C ASP A 922 -29.65 12.23 56.50
N ILE A 923 -29.63 10.90 56.65
CA ILE A 923 -30.01 9.95 55.57
C ILE A 923 -31.50 10.07 55.25
N ARG A 924 -32.34 10.19 56.28
CA ARG A 924 -33.79 10.40 56.13
C ARG A 924 -34.07 11.75 55.48
N ALA A 925 -33.33 12.79 55.84
CA ALA A 925 -33.41 14.10 55.22
C ALA A 925 -33.04 14.06 53.72
N VAL A 926 -32.02 13.30 53.31
CA VAL A 926 -31.69 13.13 51.88
C VAL A 926 -32.88 12.57 51.09
N LEU A 927 -33.55 11.52 51.59
CA LEU A 927 -34.74 10.97 50.94
C LEU A 927 -35.86 12.00 50.84
N LYS A 928 -36.14 12.68 51.96
CA LYS A 928 -37.15 13.74 52.03
C LYS A 928 -36.92 14.82 50.98
N HIS A 929 -35.70 15.31 50.86
CA HIS A 929 -35.40 16.48 50.05
C HIS A 929 -35.17 16.16 48.57
N VAL A 930 -34.57 15.02 48.26
CA VAL A 930 -34.24 14.64 46.88
C VAL A 930 -35.41 13.94 46.18
N PHE A 931 -36.23 13.19 46.94
CA PHE A 931 -37.38 12.45 46.38
C PHE A 931 -38.74 12.97 46.86
N GLY A 932 -38.78 13.87 47.85
CA GLY A 932 -40.02 14.50 48.33
C GLY A 932 -40.72 13.72 49.44
N ASN A 933 -40.18 12.57 49.86
CA ASN A 933 -40.78 11.68 50.86
C ASN A 933 -39.69 10.80 51.50
N ASP A 934 -39.76 10.63 52.82
CA ASP A 934 -38.77 9.94 53.65
C ASP A 934 -39.31 8.66 54.32
N SER A 935 -40.40 8.11 53.78
CA SER A 935 -41.00 6.87 54.25
C SER A 935 -40.10 5.66 53.98
N ASP A 936 -40.31 4.60 54.77
CA ASP A 936 -39.62 3.33 54.56
C ASP A 936 -39.97 2.72 53.19
N GLU A 937 -41.12 3.06 52.61
CA GLU A 937 -41.53 2.66 51.26
C GLU A 937 -40.65 3.30 50.18
N VAL A 938 -40.32 4.60 50.31
CA VAL A 938 -39.37 5.29 49.43
C VAL A 938 -37.97 4.72 49.59
N ALA A 939 -37.52 4.48 50.82
CA ALA A 939 -36.24 3.87 51.10
C ALA A 939 -36.08 2.50 50.41
N GLN A 940 -37.10 1.64 50.51
CA GLN A 940 -37.12 0.34 49.85
C GLN A 940 -37.11 0.49 48.32
N HIS A 941 -37.89 1.44 47.78
CA HIS A 941 -37.93 1.72 46.34
C HIS A 941 -36.57 2.17 45.80
N VAL A 942 -35.94 3.15 46.46
CA VAL A 942 -34.61 3.66 46.09
C VAL A 942 -33.56 2.55 46.24
N SER A 943 -33.54 1.83 47.37
CA SER A 943 -32.59 0.73 47.59
C SER A 943 -32.69 -0.36 46.52
N LYS A 944 -33.90 -0.69 46.05
CA LYS A 944 -34.11 -1.62 44.94
C LYS A 944 -33.48 -1.11 43.63
N HIS A 945 -33.66 0.16 43.30
CA HIS A 945 -33.11 0.77 42.08
C HIS A 945 -31.58 0.89 42.15
N LEU A 946 -31.02 1.27 43.30
CA LEU A 946 -29.56 1.30 43.51
C LEU A 946 -28.95 -0.09 43.38
N SER A 947 -29.62 -1.11 43.95
CA SER A 947 -29.19 -2.51 43.85
C SER A 947 -29.20 -3.02 42.40
N ALA A 948 -30.19 -2.60 41.60
CA ALA A 948 -30.24 -2.94 40.17
C ALA A 948 -29.06 -2.33 39.40
N MET A 949 -28.81 -1.02 39.55
CA MET A 949 -27.66 -0.35 38.92
C MET A 949 -26.33 -0.96 39.36
N ARG A 950 -26.20 -1.28 40.65
CA ARG A 950 -24.98 -1.88 41.21
C ARG A 950 -24.71 -3.27 40.63
N LYS A 951 -25.75 -4.08 40.45
CA LYS A 951 -25.65 -5.40 39.81
C LYS A 951 -25.29 -5.29 38.34
N ASP A 952 -25.86 -4.33 37.61
CA ASP A 952 -25.53 -4.15 36.19
C ASP A 952 -24.07 -3.68 36.00
N LEU A 953 -23.58 -2.78 36.86
CA LEU A 953 -22.19 -2.31 36.85
C LEU A 953 -21.14 -3.40 37.13
N GLU A 954 -21.52 -4.55 37.69
CA GLU A 954 -20.63 -5.73 37.81
C GLU A 954 -20.31 -6.36 36.46
N SER A 955 -21.28 -6.32 35.54
CA SER A 955 -21.20 -6.97 34.24
C SER A 955 -20.81 -6.00 33.12
N ILE A 956 -20.66 -4.71 33.43
CA ILE A 956 -20.23 -3.68 32.48
C ILE A 956 -18.72 -3.74 32.26
N SER A 957 -18.34 -3.76 30.99
CA SER A 957 -16.98 -3.58 30.54
C SER A 957 -16.92 -2.56 29.40
N PHE A 958 -15.70 -2.24 28.92
CA PHE A 958 -15.56 -1.37 27.74
C PHE A 958 -16.17 -1.95 26.46
N SER A 959 -16.51 -3.25 26.41
CA SER A 959 -17.28 -3.81 25.29
C SER A 959 -18.72 -3.30 25.24
N ASN A 960 -19.23 -2.75 26.34
CA ASN A 960 -20.56 -2.14 26.42
C ASN A 960 -20.57 -0.64 26.06
N VAL A 961 -19.38 -0.05 25.87
CA VAL A 961 -19.17 1.39 25.68
C VAL A 961 -18.85 1.72 24.23
N THR A 962 -19.49 2.75 23.70
CA THR A 962 -19.16 3.36 22.40
C THR A 962 -18.69 4.79 22.61
N PHE A 963 -17.53 5.14 22.07
CA PHE A 963 -17.10 6.54 22.02
C PHE A 963 -17.73 7.22 20.80
N ARG A 964 -18.41 8.34 21.02
CA ARG A 964 -19.12 9.12 20.00
C ARG A 964 -18.44 10.48 19.79
N PRO A 965 -18.48 11.05 18.57
CA PRO A 965 -18.01 12.41 18.32
C PRO A 965 -18.74 13.45 19.18
N HIS A 966 -18.16 14.65 19.34
CA HIS A 966 -18.76 15.74 20.11
C HIS A 966 -20.23 16.01 19.71
N GLN A 967 -21.10 16.11 20.72
CA GLN A 967 -22.49 16.55 20.57
C GLN A 967 -22.78 17.63 21.63
N PRO A 968 -23.26 18.82 21.26
CA PRO A 968 -23.49 19.89 22.24
C PRO A 968 -24.36 19.46 23.41
N GLY A 969 -23.88 19.67 24.65
CA GLY A 969 -24.64 19.44 25.88
C GLY A 969 -24.78 17.99 26.34
N VAL A 970 -24.21 16.99 25.63
CA VAL A 970 -24.36 15.56 25.97
C VAL A 970 -23.03 14.99 26.44
N ILE A 971 -22.91 14.62 27.72
CA ILE A 971 -21.65 14.10 28.30
C ILE A 971 -21.55 12.59 28.11
N ALA A 972 -22.65 11.89 28.37
CA ALA A 972 -22.85 10.47 28.13
C ALA A 972 -24.32 10.25 27.73
N SER A 973 -24.65 9.04 27.27
CA SER A 973 -26.03 8.63 27.04
C SER A 973 -26.14 7.11 27.09
N LEU A 974 -27.18 6.58 27.73
CA LEU A 974 -27.56 5.17 27.68
C LEU A 974 -28.70 4.96 26.68
N SER A 975 -28.67 3.85 25.94
CA SER A 975 -29.79 3.42 25.07
C SER A 975 -30.65 2.37 25.79
N PRO A 976 -31.87 2.73 26.27
CA PRO A 976 -32.71 1.78 27.01
C PRO A 976 -33.09 0.53 26.19
N PRO A 977 -33.41 0.61 24.89
CA PRO A 977 -33.67 -0.58 24.08
C PRO A 977 -32.47 -1.51 23.95
N ALA A 978 -31.25 -0.96 23.80
CA ALA A 978 -30.03 -1.77 23.71
C ALA A 978 -29.67 -2.40 25.07
N TYR A 979 -29.81 -1.64 26.15
CA TYR A 979 -29.64 -2.13 27.51
C TYR A 979 -30.62 -3.28 27.82
N LYS A 980 -31.91 -3.15 27.49
CA LYS A 980 -32.93 -4.20 27.72
C LYS A 980 -32.60 -5.49 26.95
N ARG A 981 -32.02 -5.40 25.75
CA ARG A 981 -31.52 -6.57 24.99
C ARG A 981 -30.30 -7.20 25.65
N TRP A 982 -29.31 -6.40 26.05
CA TRP A 982 -28.13 -6.87 26.77
C TRP A 982 -28.49 -7.59 28.07
N GLN A 983 -29.40 -7.01 28.86
CA GLN A 983 -29.85 -7.59 30.12
C GLN A 983 -30.61 -8.91 29.92
N ARG A 984 -31.40 -9.04 28.85
CA ARG A 984 -32.08 -10.31 28.50
C ARG A 984 -31.06 -11.41 28.25
N ALA A 985 -30.04 -11.15 27.42
CA ALA A 985 -29.03 -12.17 27.13
C ALA A 985 -28.17 -12.54 28.35
N LEU A 986 -27.86 -11.57 29.21
CA LEU A 986 -27.16 -11.86 30.48
C LEU A 986 -27.95 -12.85 31.35
N ARG A 987 -29.29 -12.80 31.30
CA ARG A 987 -30.18 -13.70 32.04
C ARG A 987 -30.40 -15.05 31.35
N THR A 988 -30.40 -15.11 30.02
CA THR A 988 -30.67 -16.33 29.25
C THR A 988 -29.42 -17.10 28.83
N GLY A 989 -28.23 -16.51 28.96
CA GLY A 989 -26.96 -17.12 28.51
C GLY A 989 -26.76 -17.10 26.99
N GLU A 990 -27.60 -16.36 26.26
CA GLU A 990 -27.57 -16.27 24.80
C GLU A 990 -26.38 -15.42 24.32
N LYS A 991 -25.64 -15.88 23.31
CA LYS A 991 -24.53 -15.11 22.72
C LYS A 991 -25.09 -13.97 21.86
N ILE A 992 -24.92 -12.73 22.32
CA ILE A 992 -25.18 -11.54 21.49
C ILE A 992 -23.90 -11.17 20.73
N ASP A 993 -24.04 -10.74 19.48
CA ASP A 993 -23.03 -9.98 18.73
C ASP A 993 -22.45 -8.81 19.56
N GLU A 994 -21.14 -8.56 19.43
CA GLU A 994 -20.41 -7.51 20.15
C GLU A 994 -20.99 -6.11 19.91
N SER A 995 -21.59 -5.87 18.73
CA SER A 995 -22.23 -4.60 18.41
C SER A 995 -23.53 -4.37 19.20
N ALA A 996 -24.29 -5.43 19.46
CA ALA A 996 -25.58 -5.39 20.14
C ALA A 996 -25.45 -5.44 21.68
N GLY A 997 -24.24 -5.69 22.20
CA GLY A 997 -23.87 -5.52 23.62
C GLY A 997 -23.50 -4.09 24.02
N ARG A 998 -23.40 -3.14 23.07
CA ARG A 998 -23.07 -1.73 23.31
C ARG A 998 -24.32 -0.91 23.58
N PHE A 999 -24.44 -0.37 24.78
CA PHE A 999 -25.61 0.43 25.19
C PHE A 999 -25.25 1.74 25.88
N LEU A 1000 -23.98 1.94 26.27
CA LEU A 1000 -23.49 3.19 26.85
C LEU A 1000 -22.68 3.95 25.80
N SER A 1001 -23.05 5.19 25.52
CA SER A 1001 -22.30 6.08 24.64
C SER A 1001 -21.63 7.18 25.46
N ILE A 1002 -20.33 7.39 25.24
CA ILE A 1002 -19.54 8.45 25.88
C ILE A 1002 -19.13 9.46 24.82
N TYR A 1003 -19.21 10.75 25.15
CA TYR A 1003 -18.77 11.87 24.31
C TYR A 1003 -17.45 12.43 24.88
N PRO A 1004 -16.28 11.98 24.37
CA PRO A 1004 -14.98 12.20 25.01
C PRO A 1004 -14.65 13.67 25.27
N ASP A 1005 -14.96 14.54 24.32
CA ASP A 1005 -14.67 15.97 24.44
C ASP A 1005 -15.45 16.64 25.58
N ASN A 1006 -16.74 16.31 25.68
CA ASN A 1006 -17.61 16.86 26.72
C ASN A 1006 -17.28 16.26 28.08
N LEU A 1007 -16.98 14.96 28.11
CA LEU A 1007 -16.59 14.28 29.34
C LEU A 1007 -15.20 14.73 29.82
N ASP A 1008 -14.26 15.02 28.91
CA ASP A 1008 -12.93 15.55 29.23
C ASP A 1008 -13.01 16.98 29.78
N GLU A 1009 -13.88 17.81 29.19
CA GLU A 1009 -14.17 19.15 29.69
C GLU A 1009 -14.84 19.08 31.07
N PHE A 1010 -15.87 18.26 31.22
CA PHE A 1010 -16.52 18.01 32.51
C PHE A 1010 -15.53 17.48 33.56
N TYR A 1011 -14.68 16.52 33.20
CA TYR A 1011 -13.65 15.98 34.11
C TYR A 1011 -12.67 17.06 34.55
N LYS A 1012 -12.27 17.96 33.64
CA LYS A 1012 -11.43 19.11 33.98
C LYS A 1012 -12.16 20.12 34.89
N LEU A 1013 -13.41 20.44 34.59
CA LEU A 1013 -14.24 21.35 35.39
C LEU A 1013 -14.47 20.81 36.80
N SER A 1014 -14.69 19.51 36.91
CA SER A 1014 -14.75 18.75 38.16
C SER A 1014 -13.37 18.50 38.79
N ARG A 1015 -12.33 19.26 38.37
CA ARG A 1015 -10.97 19.24 38.93
C ARG A 1015 -10.32 17.85 38.92
N TYR A 1016 -10.58 17.07 37.89
CA TYR A 1016 -10.09 15.70 37.68
C TYR A 1016 -10.58 14.72 38.75
N ASP A 1017 -11.76 14.97 39.33
CA ASP A 1017 -12.39 14.06 40.28
C ASP A 1017 -13.03 12.86 39.56
N ASP A 1018 -12.41 11.68 39.72
CA ASP A 1018 -12.97 10.40 39.23
C ASP A 1018 -14.35 10.12 39.84
N GLY A 1019 -14.65 10.67 41.03
CA GLY A 1019 -15.94 10.56 41.69
C GLY A 1019 -17.06 11.27 40.93
N SER A 1020 -16.78 12.42 40.33
CA SER A 1020 -17.75 13.19 39.53
C SER A 1020 -18.04 12.50 38.19
N VAL A 1021 -17.05 11.85 37.58
CA VAL A 1021 -17.29 10.99 36.39
C VAL A 1021 -18.09 9.74 36.77
N ALA A 1022 -17.90 9.21 37.99
CA ALA A 1022 -18.71 8.11 38.49
C ALA A 1022 -20.18 8.51 38.69
N ASP A 1023 -20.46 9.76 39.08
CA ASP A 1023 -21.82 10.29 39.17
C ASP A 1023 -22.49 10.33 37.79
N VAL A 1024 -21.78 10.78 36.73
CA VAL A 1024 -22.27 10.69 35.34
C VAL A 1024 -22.63 9.25 34.97
N LEU A 1025 -21.80 8.27 35.32
CA LEU A 1025 -22.13 6.86 35.06
C LEU A 1025 -23.36 6.39 35.85
N ILE A 1026 -23.56 6.85 37.09
CA ILE A 1026 -24.73 6.53 37.90
C ILE A 1026 -26.01 7.13 37.29
N HIS A 1027 -25.93 8.36 36.80
CA HIS A 1027 -27.01 8.99 36.04
C HIS A 1027 -27.40 8.11 34.84
N GLU A 1028 -26.44 7.76 33.98
CA GLU A 1028 -26.72 6.94 32.80
C GLU A 1028 -27.29 5.57 33.14
N MET A 1029 -26.75 4.92 34.18
CA MET A 1029 -27.22 3.61 34.62
C MET A 1029 -28.63 3.63 35.19
N SER A 1030 -29.11 4.79 35.66
CA SER A 1030 -30.49 4.93 36.14
C SER A 1030 -31.51 4.79 35.00
N HIS A 1031 -31.17 5.21 33.77
CA HIS A 1031 -32.00 4.97 32.58
C HIS A 1031 -32.06 3.47 32.19
N GLY A 1032 -31.19 2.63 32.75
CA GLY A 1032 -31.15 1.20 32.49
C GLY A 1032 -32.19 0.43 33.29
N GLY A 1033 -31.76 -0.21 34.38
CA GLY A 1033 -32.61 -1.08 35.20
C GLY A 1033 -33.75 -0.36 35.91
N PRO A 1034 -33.50 0.84 36.48
CA PRO A 1034 -34.55 1.67 37.08
C PRO A 1034 -35.53 2.33 36.09
N ASP A 1035 -35.20 2.37 34.79
CA ASP A 1035 -36.02 2.96 33.71
C ASP A 1035 -36.43 4.42 34.01
N THR A 1036 -35.50 5.22 34.56
CA THR A 1036 -35.72 6.65 34.85
C THR A 1036 -35.72 7.50 33.59
N LEU A 1037 -36.27 8.70 33.72
CA LEU A 1037 -36.36 9.75 32.70
C LEU A 1037 -35.49 10.95 33.08
N ASP A 1038 -35.25 11.82 32.11
CA ASP A 1038 -34.66 13.13 32.33
C ASP A 1038 -35.74 14.19 32.49
N LEU A 1039 -36.11 14.50 33.74
CA LEU A 1039 -37.08 15.56 34.04
C LEU A 1039 -36.37 16.86 34.37
N TYR A 1040 -35.31 16.79 35.17
CA TYR A 1040 -34.56 17.95 35.65
C TYR A 1040 -33.09 17.61 35.77
N TYR A 1041 -32.23 18.54 35.38
CA TYR A 1041 -30.79 18.44 35.54
C TYR A 1041 -30.30 19.37 36.65
N GLY A 1042 -29.19 19.00 37.30
CA GLY A 1042 -28.40 19.95 38.07
C GLY A 1042 -27.42 20.70 37.19
N LYS A 1043 -26.75 21.71 37.76
CA LYS A 1043 -25.73 22.48 37.05
C LYS A 1043 -24.48 22.63 37.88
N VAL A 1044 -23.33 22.39 37.27
CA VAL A 1044 -22.02 22.64 37.91
C VAL A 1044 -21.51 24.00 37.43
N TYR A 1045 -21.11 24.87 38.37
CA TYR A 1045 -20.57 26.20 38.03
C TYR A 1045 -19.03 26.20 38.05
N PRO A 1046 -18.36 26.45 36.90
CA PRO A 1046 -16.89 26.44 36.79
C PRO A 1046 -16.14 27.50 37.61
N GLU A 1047 -16.81 28.60 37.94
CA GLU A 1047 -16.19 29.83 38.45
C GLU A 1047 -16.02 29.85 39.98
N LEU A 1048 -16.62 28.89 40.68
CA LEU A 1048 -16.60 28.80 42.14
C LEU A 1048 -15.43 27.92 42.64
N HIS A 1049 -14.85 28.28 43.79
CA HIS A 1049 -13.61 27.68 44.32
C HIS A 1049 -13.75 26.19 44.71
N GLN A 1050 -14.97 25.72 44.97
CA GLN A 1050 -15.31 24.32 45.14
C GLN A 1050 -16.22 23.95 43.96
N ALA A 1051 -16.05 22.79 43.33
CA ALA A 1051 -16.91 22.34 42.22
C ALA A 1051 -18.32 22.05 42.77
N GLU A 1052 -19.10 23.12 42.96
CA GLU A 1052 -20.39 23.10 43.62
C GLU A 1052 -21.50 22.77 42.61
N PHE A 1053 -22.34 21.81 43.00
CA PHE A 1053 -23.46 21.32 42.21
C PHE A 1053 -24.75 22.03 42.62
N ASP A 1054 -25.38 22.72 41.68
CA ASP A 1054 -26.64 23.41 41.87
C ASP A 1054 -27.81 22.42 41.80
N ALA A 1055 -28.38 22.13 42.96
CA ALA A 1055 -29.49 21.18 43.09
C ALA A 1055 -30.86 21.88 43.15
N VAL A 1056 -30.95 23.20 43.01
CA VAL A 1056 -32.18 23.95 43.28
C VAL A 1056 -33.39 23.43 42.50
N GLY A 1057 -33.18 23.08 41.23
CA GLY A 1057 -34.21 22.54 40.35
C GLY A 1057 -34.70 21.15 40.76
N LEU A 1058 -33.79 20.27 41.15
CA LEU A 1058 -34.08 18.91 41.61
C LEU A 1058 -34.87 18.92 42.91
N LEU A 1059 -34.50 19.81 43.84
CA LEU A 1059 -35.18 19.97 45.12
C LEU A 1059 -36.57 20.60 44.94
N GLU A 1060 -36.74 21.50 43.96
CA GLU A 1060 -38.06 22.03 43.61
C GLU A 1060 -38.95 20.94 42.98
N LEU A 1061 -38.39 20.08 42.11
CA LEU A 1061 -39.10 18.93 41.55
C LEU A 1061 -39.60 17.98 42.66
N ALA A 1062 -38.77 17.71 43.66
CA ALA A 1062 -39.12 16.87 44.80
C ALA A 1062 -40.20 17.50 45.69
N ARG A 1063 -40.16 18.83 45.86
CA ARG A 1063 -41.08 19.58 46.74
C ARG A 1063 -42.45 19.83 46.11
N ASP A 1064 -42.48 20.22 44.84
CA ASP A 1064 -43.72 20.45 44.09
C ASP A 1064 -43.48 20.31 42.57
N ALA A 1065 -43.58 19.07 42.08
CA ALA A 1065 -43.38 18.75 40.67
C ALA A 1065 -44.32 19.50 39.71
N ARG A 1066 -45.51 19.92 40.16
CA ARG A 1066 -46.43 20.73 39.34
C ARG A 1066 -45.90 22.14 39.15
N LYS A 1067 -45.27 22.71 40.18
CA LYS A 1067 -44.61 24.02 40.08
C LYS A 1067 -43.29 23.98 39.33
N ALA A 1068 -42.52 22.92 39.51
CA ALA A 1068 -41.27 22.72 38.78
C ALA A 1068 -41.48 22.47 37.28
N HIS A 1069 -42.72 22.25 36.82
CA HIS A 1069 -43.00 21.94 35.42
C HIS A 1069 -42.45 23.03 34.47
N PRO A 1070 -41.80 22.66 33.34
CA PRO A 1070 -41.20 23.61 32.41
C PRO A 1070 -42.21 24.56 31.75
N ASP A 1071 -43.45 24.12 31.57
CA ASP A 1071 -44.53 24.97 31.04
C ASP A 1071 -45.08 25.98 32.06
N ASN A 1072 -44.66 25.90 33.32
CA ASN A 1072 -44.95 26.92 34.31
C ASN A 1072 -44.03 28.13 34.10
N LEU A 1073 -44.48 29.11 33.32
CA LEU A 1073 -43.65 30.26 32.90
C LEU A 1073 -43.13 31.14 34.05
N ILE A 1074 -43.67 31.00 35.26
CA ILE A 1074 -43.16 31.68 36.46
C ILE A 1074 -42.09 30.87 37.21
N ASN A 1075 -41.75 29.65 36.75
CA ASN A 1075 -40.67 28.83 37.30
C ASN A 1075 -39.31 29.48 36.99
N PRO A 1076 -38.60 30.01 38.00
CA PRO A 1076 -37.30 30.64 37.78
C PRO A 1076 -36.22 29.64 37.36
N HIS A 1077 -36.45 28.34 37.60
CA HIS A 1077 -35.51 27.27 37.35
C HIS A 1077 -35.79 26.51 36.05
N HIS A 1078 -36.69 26.99 35.19
CA HIS A 1078 -37.14 26.30 33.98
C HIS A 1078 -36.00 25.93 33.01
N ALA A 1079 -34.89 26.68 33.02
CA ALA A 1079 -33.71 26.41 32.18
C ALA A 1079 -32.99 25.09 32.52
N LEU A 1080 -33.25 24.55 33.72
CA LEU A 1080 -32.72 23.27 34.19
C LEU A 1080 -33.73 22.11 34.00
N ALA A 1081 -34.96 22.43 33.58
CA ALA A 1081 -36.00 21.45 33.31
C ALA A 1081 -35.91 20.91 31.88
N HIS A 1082 -36.03 19.59 31.71
CA HIS A 1082 -36.01 18.95 30.40
C HIS A 1082 -37.44 18.64 29.93
N ARG A 1083 -38.00 19.56 29.13
CA ARG A 1083 -39.40 19.50 28.66
C ARG A 1083 -39.82 18.16 28.03
N PRO A 1084 -39.01 17.50 27.16
CA PRO A 1084 -39.37 16.20 26.60
C PRO A 1084 -39.63 15.11 27.65
N GLY A 1085 -38.83 15.04 28.72
CA GLY A 1085 -39.01 14.03 29.76
C GLY A 1085 -40.30 14.23 30.55
N PHE A 1086 -40.77 15.46 30.76
CA PHE A 1086 -42.08 15.72 31.36
C PHE A 1086 -43.24 15.24 30.47
N VAL A 1087 -43.10 15.36 29.14
CA VAL A 1087 -44.08 14.82 28.19
C VAL A 1087 -44.10 13.29 28.28
N GLU A 1088 -42.93 12.66 28.27
CA GLU A 1088 -42.80 11.20 28.41
C GLU A 1088 -43.36 10.71 29.75
N PHE A 1089 -43.02 11.37 30.85
CA PHE A 1089 -43.55 11.07 32.19
C PHE A 1089 -45.08 11.10 32.19
N ASN A 1090 -45.70 12.12 31.58
CA ASN A 1090 -47.16 12.20 31.49
C ASN A 1090 -47.78 11.07 30.67
N GLN A 1091 -47.09 10.59 29.62
CA GLN A 1091 -47.55 9.46 28.81
C GLN A 1091 -47.50 8.15 29.59
N VAL A 1092 -46.45 7.93 30.39
CA VAL A 1092 -46.28 6.67 31.16
C VAL A 1092 -46.87 6.72 32.56
N LYS A 1093 -47.25 7.90 33.08
CA LYS A 1093 -47.64 8.14 34.48
C LYS A 1093 -48.66 7.14 35.02
N ALA A 1094 -49.70 6.84 34.24
CA ALA A 1094 -50.77 5.93 34.66
C ALA A 1094 -50.28 4.48 34.88
N SER A 1095 -49.16 4.10 34.24
CA SER A 1095 -48.55 2.78 34.35
C SER A 1095 -47.49 2.66 35.47
N LEU A 1096 -47.08 3.79 36.05
CA LEU A 1096 -46.07 3.82 37.13
C LEU A 1096 -46.69 3.51 38.50
N PRO A 1097 -45.91 3.01 39.48
CA PRO A 1097 -46.38 2.80 40.85
C PRO A 1097 -46.94 4.08 41.45
N LYS A 1098 -47.96 3.96 42.32
CA LYS A 1098 -48.63 5.12 42.94
C LYS A 1098 -47.64 6.05 43.65
N LEU A 1099 -46.65 5.47 44.34
CA LEU A 1099 -45.54 6.18 44.96
C LEU A 1099 -44.80 7.13 44.00
N VAL A 1100 -44.50 6.67 42.78
CA VAL A 1100 -43.78 7.45 41.76
C VAL A 1100 -44.69 8.49 41.10
N GLN A 1101 -45.98 8.18 40.95
CA GLN A 1101 -46.97 9.16 40.45
C GLN A 1101 -47.11 10.36 41.39
N ASP A 1102 -47.08 10.10 42.69
CA ASP A 1102 -47.22 11.11 43.75
C ASP A 1102 -45.90 11.85 44.01
N HIS A 1103 -44.76 11.20 43.73
CA HIS A 1103 -43.41 11.78 43.87
C HIS A 1103 -42.59 11.64 42.56
N PRO A 1104 -42.79 12.52 41.56
CA PRO A 1104 -42.13 12.43 40.25
C PRO A 1104 -40.60 12.48 40.27
N ALA A 1105 -39.98 12.97 41.34
CA ALA A 1105 -38.53 12.91 41.51
C ALA A 1105 -37.99 11.46 41.57
N LEU A 1106 -38.83 10.47 41.94
CA LEU A 1106 -38.50 9.04 41.86
C LEU A 1106 -38.46 8.51 40.42
N ALA A 1107 -38.86 9.29 39.43
CA ALA A 1107 -38.70 8.96 38.02
C ALA A 1107 -37.53 9.71 37.36
N ASN A 1108 -36.82 10.59 38.08
CA ASN A 1108 -35.79 11.45 37.51
C ASN A 1108 -34.38 10.90 37.71
N ALA A 1109 -33.62 10.70 36.63
CA ALA A 1109 -32.27 10.15 36.64
C ALA A 1109 -31.29 10.95 37.52
N GLU A 1110 -31.29 12.27 37.34
CA GLU A 1110 -30.41 13.18 38.08
C GLU A 1110 -30.73 13.20 39.60
N SER A 1111 -31.98 12.93 40.00
CA SER A 1111 -32.34 12.79 41.42
C SER A 1111 -31.71 11.55 42.05
N TYR A 1112 -31.59 10.44 41.31
CA TYR A 1112 -30.84 9.27 41.77
C TYR A 1112 -29.35 9.54 41.86
N MET A 1113 -28.77 10.22 40.87
CA MET A 1113 -27.37 10.64 40.93
C MET A 1113 -27.10 11.48 42.19
N LEU A 1114 -27.89 12.54 42.42
CA LEU A 1114 -27.75 13.42 43.59
C LEU A 1114 -27.90 12.65 44.91
N ALA A 1115 -28.90 11.78 45.01
CA ALA A 1115 -29.11 10.96 46.21
C ALA A 1115 -27.91 10.05 46.48
N VAL A 1116 -27.37 9.38 45.45
CA VAL A 1116 -26.19 8.51 45.60
C VAL A 1116 -24.96 9.31 46.01
N SER A 1117 -24.73 10.49 45.42
CA SER A 1117 -23.60 11.34 45.80
C SER A 1117 -23.67 11.82 47.26
N LEU A 1118 -24.88 12.12 47.77
CA LEU A 1118 -25.09 12.51 49.18
C LEU A 1118 -25.02 11.30 50.12
N LEU A 1119 -25.67 10.19 49.79
CA LEU A 1119 -25.67 8.99 50.64
C LEU A 1119 -24.28 8.35 50.75
N ASP A 1120 -23.46 8.38 49.69
CA ASP A 1120 -22.04 7.98 49.77
C ASP A 1120 -21.28 8.78 50.85
N GLN A 1121 -21.60 10.06 51.03
CA GLN A 1121 -20.96 10.89 52.05
C GLN A 1121 -21.30 10.44 53.47
N ALA A 1122 -22.41 9.75 53.70
CA ALA A 1122 -22.73 9.18 55.02
C ALA A 1122 -21.63 8.21 55.49
N GLN A 1123 -20.95 7.55 54.55
CA GLN A 1123 -19.86 6.63 54.82
C GLN A 1123 -18.48 7.26 54.56
N THR A 1124 -18.34 8.11 53.54
CA THR A 1124 -17.04 8.65 53.13
C THR A 1124 -16.70 10.00 53.78
N ARG A 1125 -17.70 10.85 54.05
CA ARG A 1125 -17.53 12.23 54.53
C ARG A 1125 -18.76 12.73 55.36
N PRO A 1126 -19.03 12.19 56.55
CA PRO A 1126 -20.27 12.49 57.30
C PRO A 1126 -20.46 13.99 57.62
N ALA A 1127 -19.36 14.72 57.86
CA ALA A 1127 -19.42 16.16 58.12
C ALA A 1127 -19.88 16.98 56.90
N ILE A 1128 -19.49 16.56 55.69
CA ILE A 1128 -19.91 17.21 54.43
C ILE A 1128 -21.36 16.87 54.12
N LEU A 1129 -21.80 15.63 54.41
CA LEU A 1129 -23.22 15.28 54.31
C LEU A 1129 -24.07 16.18 55.21
N SER A 1130 -23.71 16.30 56.49
CA SER A 1130 -24.46 17.13 57.44
C SER A 1130 -24.46 18.61 57.02
N PHE A 1131 -23.36 19.10 56.44
CA PHE A 1131 -23.31 20.44 55.84
C PHE A 1131 -24.30 20.59 54.67
N ASN A 1132 -24.26 19.68 53.69
CA ASN A 1132 -25.14 19.71 52.53
C ASN A 1132 -26.62 19.60 52.95
N VAL A 1133 -26.96 18.69 53.86
CA VAL A 1133 -28.32 18.54 54.41
C VAL A 1133 -28.77 19.83 55.07
N LYS A 1134 -27.96 20.44 55.94
CA LYS A 1134 -28.30 21.74 56.58
C LYS A 1134 -28.48 22.86 55.57
N THR A 1135 -27.67 22.91 54.51
CA THR A 1135 -27.81 23.90 53.42
C THR A 1135 -29.16 23.75 52.73
N ILE A 1136 -29.56 22.52 52.39
CA ILE A 1136 -30.87 22.21 51.81
C ILE A 1136 -31.99 22.61 52.78
N ASP A 1137 -31.87 22.18 54.03
CA ASP A 1137 -32.87 22.41 55.08
C ASP A 1137 -33.12 23.89 55.34
N ASN A 1138 -32.05 24.70 55.38
CA ASN A 1138 -32.14 26.13 55.57
C ASN A 1138 -32.85 26.80 54.38
N ALA A 1139 -32.53 26.40 53.15
CA ALA A 1139 -33.19 26.93 51.96
C ALA A 1139 -34.68 26.57 51.95
N VAL A 1140 -35.03 25.33 52.30
CA VAL A 1140 -36.43 24.87 52.38
C VAL A 1140 -37.19 25.62 53.48
N ARG A 1141 -36.62 25.72 54.70
CA ARG A 1141 -37.24 26.42 55.84
C ARG A 1141 -37.46 27.91 55.59
N ASN A 1142 -36.53 28.56 54.92
CA ASN A 1142 -36.60 29.99 54.61
C ASN A 1142 -37.50 30.31 53.41
N THR A 1143 -38.05 29.30 52.73
CA THR A 1143 -38.95 29.50 51.61
C THR A 1143 -40.41 29.36 52.06
N ALA A 1144 -41.15 30.47 52.01
CA ALA A 1144 -42.57 30.49 52.38
C ALA A 1144 -43.39 29.49 51.54
N ALA A 1145 -44.44 28.93 52.16
CA ALA A 1145 -45.34 27.98 51.52
C ALA A 1145 -45.85 28.53 50.18
N GLY A 1146 -45.54 27.80 49.11
CA GLY A 1146 -45.94 28.14 47.75
C GLY A 1146 -45.03 29.10 46.97
N LYS A 1147 -43.91 29.55 47.52
CA LYS A 1147 -42.84 30.27 46.79
C LYS A 1147 -41.76 29.31 46.29
N PHE A 1148 -41.08 29.63 45.18
CA PHE A 1148 -39.94 28.84 44.67
C PHE A 1148 -38.73 28.96 45.60
N LEU A 1149 -37.90 27.91 45.65
CA LEU A 1149 -36.58 27.96 46.27
C LEU A 1149 -35.75 29.05 45.60
N GLN A 1150 -35.05 29.87 46.40
CA GLN A 1150 -34.10 30.84 45.86
C GLN A 1150 -32.82 30.11 45.46
N GLY A 1151 -32.40 30.26 44.20
CA GLY A 1151 -31.22 29.61 43.64
C GLY A 1151 -30.09 30.61 43.33
N PRO A 1152 -28.85 30.14 43.08
CA PRO A 1152 -28.44 28.73 43.04
C PRO A 1152 -28.32 28.09 44.44
N LEU A 1153 -28.60 26.79 44.54
CA LEU A 1153 -28.45 26.00 45.78
C LEU A 1153 -27.29 25.02 45.62
N LEU A 1154 -26.14 25.46 46.11
CA LEU A 1154 -24.84 24.87 45.82
C LEU A 1154 -24.46 23.81 46.85
N LEU A 1155 -24.25 22.58 46.37
CA LEU A 1155 -23.90 21.42 47.19
C LEU A 1155 -22.48 20.94 46.88
N ASN A 1156 -21.75 20.53 47.92
CA ASN A 1156 -20.42 19.97 47.77
C ASN A 1156 -20.53 18.46 47.54
N LEU A 1157 -20.46 18.03 46.27
CA LEU A 1157 -20.54 16.61 45.90
C LEU A 1157 -19.16 15.99 45.61
N ALA A 1158 -18.20 16.76 45.10
CA ALA A 1158 -16.85 16.29 44.74
C ALA A 1158 -15.86 16.29 45.92
N LYS A 1159 -14.76 15.52 45.85
CA LYS A 1159 -13.66 15.64 46.83
C LYS A 1159 -12.77 16.84 46.47
N PRO A 1160 -12.38 17.71 47.43
CA PRO A 1160 -11.33 18.68 47.15
C PRO A 1160 -10.02 17.95 46.88
N VAL A 1161 -9.30 18.38 45.83
CA VAL A 1161 -7.97 17.88 45.52
C VAL A 1161 -7.03 18.36 46.62
N SER A 1162 -6.38 17.44 47.32
CA SER A 1162 -5.23 17.73 48.19
C SER A 1162 -3.99 18.03 47.36
#